data_AF-A0A542CSE2-F1
#
_entry.id   AF-A0A542CSE2-F1
#
_cell.length_a   1.000
_cell.length_b   1.000
_cell.length_c   1.000
_cell.angle_alpha   90.00
_cell.angle_beta   90.00
_cell.angle_gamma   90.00
#
_symmetry.space_group_name_H-M   'P 1'
#
loop_
_entity.id
_entity.type
_entity.pdbx_description
1 polymer ?
#
loop_
_entity_poly.entity_id
_entity_poly.type
_entity_poly.pdbx_seq_one_letter_code
_entity_poly.pdbx_strand_id
1 'polypeptide(L)'
;MSPGQVRTAGRGGPRGGAEAVGTGGRVARTAAELVLCGATIVAGGLLYGRFFATAGYLPQVCGAAVVAVLAATLAGLRRWGSIATLLTAVGGFALLSTYGVFRTTVIHGLPTGDTVAELARGMLGGWARMFTVVPPADLRGDLLITPVLITWIAAFTAATLVLRTRTVLAPVAPGLVAFTAALLFVGAQPGVQLLPTACFLASALLLVLLRAVRSGAELLADSRQAHRLRRATVGRLAAGVPSVAVIILLAVLGGQAFPLSSGADRFDPRALTEPPVRVADTLTPLVTLKTQLRERPPRRLFTVRTGGDAAGLDRVRTAALDEFDGVLWTAADRFLLAGRELAVDPALTASRTVTAEITIDGLAGPFLPVFGWPARLWPAGLDAGAIGFSRDSGVLVNAGDAWQGASYRLTGVLGAPDGGLPRAAPSTGPVYRRYTELPGLPSELHATAQRLTASESTAYAELVAIERYLRGLPYRLGAQPGHSYARLHGLLTGSGSDGKAGFAEQHASAFAVLARAAGFPARVAVGYRLPAARAGVHTVTTRDAHAWAEVHFERYGWVPFEPTGPAVSAAGSRGHPDGELDGSALGPRRPEPPPAARPRPDPPPAPADRSAGPSWEWLLWGAVLLPALGLLVGASIVLAKVRRRRRRRGATGNTARTLGAWQEAVDRLAERGVREPVSRTAVETAEAARAALGARVEPAVELAELATAATYAPTEPADGDVRRAWGLERELRMRLYPPRPSLRWLLAAVDPRPLRPGRHTAGERGNVGTTGIR
;
A
#
# COMPACT_ATOMS: atom_id res chain seq x y z
N MET A 1 34.74 68.89 -59.57
CA MET A 1 33.57 69.79 -59.60
C MET A 1 32.43 69.11 -58.86
N SER A 2 31.88 69.74 -57.82
CA SER A 2 30.50 69.49 -57.33
C SER A 2 29.49 69.67 -58.48
N PRO A 3 28.24 69.16 -58.44
CA PRO A 3 27.33 69.23 -57.27
C PRO A 3 26.28 68.10 -57.12
N GLY A 4 25.50 68.17 -56.03
CA GLY A 4 24.09 67.72 -56.04
C GLY A 4 23.62 66.85 -54.87
N GLN A 5 23.16 67.48 -53.78
CA GLN A 5 22.35 66.83 -52.74
C GLN A 5 20.90 66.64 -53.20
N VAL A 6 20.35 65.43 -53.08
CA VAL A 6 18.91 65.16 -52.87
C VAL A 6 18.74 63.98 -51.91
N ARG A 7 17.78 64.10 -50.99
CA ARG A 7 17.42 63.20 -49.87
C ARG A 7 16.98 61.81 -50.33
N THR A 8 17.34 60.77 -49.57
CA THR A 8 16.51 59.57 -49.38
C THR A 8 16.60 59.05 -47.94
N ALA A 9 15.43 58.76 -47.37
CA ALA A 9 15.21 58.25 -46.04
C ALA A 9 15.76 56.82 -45.83
N GLY A 10 16.58 56.63 -44.81
CA GLY A 10 17.06 55.33 -44.35
C GLY A 10 16.12 54.73 -43.31
N ARG A 11 15.50 53.60 -43.65
CA ARG A 11 14.83 52.65 -42.73
C ARG A 11 15.84 52.07 -41.75
N GLY A 12 15.77 52.49 -40.48
CA GLY A 12 16.33 51.74 -39.35
C GLY A 12 15.20 51.05 -38.59
N GLY A 13 14.98 49.76 -38.84
CA GLY A 13 14.03 48.94 -38.07
C GLY A 13 14.73 48.18 -36.93
N PRO A 14 14.22 48.19 -35.69
CA PRO A 14 14.79 47.42 -34.60
C PRO A 14 14.31 45.96 -34.68
N ARG A 15 15.24 45.01 -34.92
CA ARG A 15 14.97 43.55 -34.96
C ARG A 15 15.20 42.81 -33.62
N GLY A 16 15.30 43.52 -32.49
CA GLY A 16 15.71 42.92 -31.21
C GLY A 16 14.62 42.41 -30.25
N GLY A 17 13.33 42.71 -30.47
CA GLY A 17 12.30 42.54 -29.42
C GLY A 17 11.51 41.22 -29.40
N ALA A 18 11.47 40.47 -30.49
CA ALA A 18 10.49 39.38 -30.66
C ALA A 18 10.93 38.01 -30.13
N GLU A 19 12.24 37.74 -30.00
CA GLU A 19 12.73 36.42 -29.54
C GLU A 19 12.70 36.25 -28.01
N ALA A 20 12.89 37.33 -27.25
CA ALA A 20 12.92 37.28 -25.78
C ALA A 20 11.53 37.00 -25.14
N VAL A 21 10.44 37.39 -25.80
CA VAL A 21 9.06 37.18 -25.32
C VAL A 21 8.60 35.72 -25.54
N GLY A 22 9.18 35.01 -26.51
CA GLY A 22 8.79 33.64 -26.88
C GLY A 22 9.43 32.53 -26.02
N THR A 23 10.58 32.79 -25.40
CA THR A 23 11.32 31.86 -24.55
C THR A 23 10.78 31.82 -23.12
N GLY A 24 10.47 32.98 -22.52
CA GLY A 24 9.88 33.08 -21.18
C GLY A 24 8.56 32.31 -21.05
N GLY A 25 7.69 32.39 -22.07
CA GLY A 25 6.42 31.67 -22.09
C GLY A 25 6.54 30.14 -22.16
N ARG A 26 7.62 29.60 -22.72
CA ARG A 26 7.86 28.14 -22.76
C ARG A 26 8.36 27.61 -21.41
N VAL A 27 9.23 28.37 -20.75
CA VAL A 27 9.77 28.02 -19.44
C VAL A 27 8.65 28.02 -18.39
N ALA A 28 7.85 29.09 -18.35
CA ALA A 28 6.73 29.20 -17.41
C ALA A 28 5.70 28.06 -17.57
N ARG A 29 5.40 27.64 -18.80
CA ARG A 29 4.47 26.53 -19.06
C ARG A 29 5.05 25.17 -18.67
N THR A 30 6.33 24.94 -18.95
CA THR A 30 7.00 23.68 -18.55
C THR A 30 7.08 23.58 -17.03
N ALA A 31 7.34 24.70 -16.34
CA ALA A 31 7.27 24.77 -14.89
C ALA A 31 5.86 24.44 -14.37
N ALA A 32 4.80 24.98 -14.99
CA ALA A 32 3.42 24.63 -14.63
C ALA A 32 3.09 23.14 -14.83
N GLU A 33 3.55 22.52 -15.93
CA GLU A 33 3.40 21.06 -16.16
C GLU A 33 4.09 20.26 -15.04
N LEU A 34 5.30 20.66 -14.61
CA LEU A 34 6.05 20.00 -13.54
C LEU A 34 5.40 20.18 -12.16
N VAL A 35 4.84 21.36 -11.88
CA VAL A 35 4.11 21.63 -10.63
C VAL A 35 2.85 20.76 -10.56
N LEU A 36 2.08 20.66 -11.64
CA LEU A 36 0.88 19.81 -11.67
C LEU A 36 1.19 18.32 -11.60
N CYS A 37 2.30 17.90 -12.20
CA CYS A 37 2.84 16.55 -12.03
C CYS A 37 3.14 16.26 -10.55
N GLY A 38 3.85 17.16 -9.86
CA GLY A 38 4.10 17.04 -8.42
C GLY A 38 2.80 17.01 -7.61
N ALA A 39 1.85 17.90 -7.90
CA ALA A 39 0.55 17.96 -7.22
C ALA A 39 -0.27 16.67 -7.38
N THR A 40 -0.27 16.09 -8.58
CA THR A 40 -0.97 14.80 -8.86
C THR A 40 -0.43 13.69 -7.97
N ILE A 41 0.88 13.65 -7.77
CA ILE A 41 1.54 12.58 -7.03
C ILE A 41 1.41 12.80 -5.53
N VAL A 42 1.52 14.05 -5.06
CA VAL A 42 1.24 14.41 -3.66
C VAL A 42 -0.20 14.09 -3.30
N ALA A 43 -1.17 14.32 -4.20
CA ALA A 43 -2.57 13.94 -3.98
C ALA A 43 -2.75 12.43 -3.75
N GLY A 44 -2.01 11.58 -4.48
CA GLY A 44 -1.95 10.14 -4.18
C GLY A 44 -1.29 9.84 -2.84
N GLY A 45 -0.25 10.60 -2.48
CA GLY A 45 0.40 10.55 -1.17
C GLY A 45 -0.54 10.80 0.01
N LEU A 46 -1.54 11.69 -0.14
CA LEU A 46 -2.53 11.98 0.90
C LEU A 46 -3.37 10.77 1.32
N LEU A 47 -3.51 9.75 0.45
CA LEU A 47 -4.24 8.51 0.77
C LEU A 47 -3.61 7.76 1.93
N TYR A 48 -2.27 7.82 2.08
CA TYR A 48 -1.55 7.17 3.18
C TYR A 48 -1.89 7.77 4.55
N GLY A 49 -2.60 8.90 4.62
CA GLY A 49 -3.10 9.47 5.88
C GLY A 49 -4.16 8.62 6.57
N ARG A 50 -4.75 7.63 5.88
CA ARG A 50 -5.59 6.60 6.51
C ARG A 50 -4.81 5.37 6.93
N PHE A 51 -3.56 5.26 6.50
CA PHE A 51 -2.65 4.21 6.93
C PHE A 51 -1.86 4.61 8.17
N PHE A 52 -1.31 5.84 8.21
CA PHE A 52 -0.51 6.31 9.34
C PHE A 52 -1.36 7.05 10.39
N ALA A 53 -0.99 6.86 11.67
CA ALA A 53 -1.56 7.53 12.83
C ALA A 53 -1.47 9.06 12.78
N THR A 54 -0.35 9.59 12.28
CA THR A 54 -0.07 11.04 12.29
C THR A 54 0.19 11.57 10.89
N ALA A 55 -0.05 12.86 10.68
CA ALA A 55 0.31 13.57 9.44
C ALA A 55 1.84 13.74 9.23
N GLY A 56 2.65 13.18 10.13
CA GLY A 56 4.11 13.27 10.11
C GLY A 56 4.79 12.58 8.93
N TYR A 57 4.07 11.81 8.10
CA TYR A 57 4.56 11.24 6.83
C TYR A 57 4.56 12.25 5.67
N LEU A 58 3.75 13.32 5.77
CA LEU A 58 3.55 14.27 4.67
C LEU A 58 4.83 14.99 4.26
N PRO A 59 5.68 15.49 5.17
CA PRO A 59 6.92 16.17 4.79
C PRO A 59 7.85 15.30 3.93
N GLN A 60 7.92 13.99 4.21
CA GLN A 60 8.79 13.04 3.52
C GLN A 60 8.20 12.67 2.15
N VAL A 61 6.89 12.47 2.07
CA VAL A 61 6.20 12.21 0.79
C VAL A 61 6.25 13.45 -0.11
N CYS A 62 5.90 14.64 0.41
CA CYS A 62 6.01 15.89 -0.34
C CYS A 62 7.47 16.20 -0.73
N GLY A 63 8.41 16.00 0.20
CA GLY A 63 9.85 16.13 -0.06
C GLY A 63 10.31 15.20 -1.18
N ALA A 64 9.84 13.94 -1.18
CA ALA A 64 10.12 12.99 -2.25
C ALA A 64 9.63 13.46 -3.61
N ALA A 65 8.39 13.95 -3.69
CA ALA A 65 7.84 14.47 -4.93
C ALA A 65 8.63 15.68 -5.44
N VAL A 66 8.91 16.66 -4.57
CA VAL A 66 9.62 17.89 -4.94
C VAL A 66 11.05 17.59 -5.37
N VAL A 67 11.80 16.85 -4.58
CA VAL A 67 13.21 16.55 -4.86
C VAL A 67 13.33 15.68 -6.13
N ALA A 68 12.42 14.73 -6.34
CA ALA A 68 12.39 13.93 -7.57
C ALA A 68 12.12 14.78 -8.81
N VAL A 69 11.16 15.73 -8.74
CA VAL A 69 10.87 16.66 -9.85
C VAL A 69 12.07 17.56 -10.12
N LEU A 70 12.73 18.10 -9.09
CA LEU A 70 13.93 18.93 -9.24
C LEU A 70 15.09 18.15 -9.86
N ALA A 71 15.33 16.92 -9.39
CA ALA A 71 16.37 16.04 -9.92
C ALA A 71 16.13 15.69 -11.41
N ALA A 72 14.90 15.35 -11.78
CA ALA A 72 14.51 15.10 -13.16
C ALA A 72 14.65 16.35 -14.03
N THR A 73 14.30 17.52 -13.50
CA THR A 73 14.45 18.82 -14.17
C THR A 73 15.91 19.15 -14.43
N LEU A 74 16.78 18.97 -13.44
CA LEU A 74 18.22 19.19 -13.58
C LEU A 74 18.83 18.26 -14.64
N ALA A 75 18.47 16.96 -14.62
CA ALA A 75 18.93 15.99 -15.62
C ALA A 75 18.40 16.31 -17.03
N GLY A 76 17.16 16.82 -17.12
CA GLY A 76 16.54 17.26 -18.37
C GLY A 76 17.20 18.51 -18.96
N LEU A 77 17.43 19.53 -18.13
CA LEU A 77 18.07 20.79 -18.54
C LEU A 77 19.51 20.58 -19.00
N ARG A 78 20.28 19.73 -18.31
CA ARG A 78 21.65 19.39 -18.71
C ARG A 78 21.74 18.34 -19.82
N ARG A 79 20.60 17.88 -20.36
CA ARG A 79 20.51 16.90 -21.47
C ARG A 79 21.33 15.63 -21.21
N TRP A 80 21.34 15.17 -19.96
CA TRP A 80 22.10 14.00 -19.55
C TRP A 80 21.61 12.74 -20.26
N GLY A 81 22.55 11.85 -20.61
CA GLY A 81 22.25 10.53 -21.16
C GLY A 81 21.41 9.68 -20.20
N SER A 82 20.80 8.60 -20.70
CA SER A 82 19.92 7.74 -19.89
C SER A 82 20.61 7.19 -18.64
N ILE A 83 21.89 6.83 -18.72
CA ILE A 83 22.68 6.32 -17.59
C ILE A 83 22.85 7.40 -16.52
N ALA A 84 23.29 8.60 -16.90
CA ALA A 84 23.45 9.71 -15.95
C ALA A 84 22.11 10.11 -15.31
N THR A 85 21.01 10.05 -16.06
CA THR A 85 19.65 10.30 -15.53
C THR A 85 19.26 9.26 -14.49
N LEU A 86 19.55 7.98 -14.75
CA LEU A 86 19.30 6.89 -13.81
C LEU A 86 20.17 7.03 -12.55
N LEU A 87 21.47 7.34 -12.68
CA LEU A 87 22.35 7.58 -11.55
C LEU A 87 21.88 8.75 -10.68
N THR A 88 21.32 9.79 -11.29
CA THR A 88 20.72 10.92 -10.57
C THR A 88 19.46 10.50 -9.81
N ALA A 89 18.62 9.65 -10.42
CA ALA A 89 17.43 9.12 -9.76
C ALA A 89 17.80 8.26 -8.54
N VAL A 90 18.78 7.36 -8.70
CA VAL A 90 19.23 6.46 -7.63
C VAL A 90 19.96 7.23 -6.53
N GLY A 91 20.91 8.10 -6.88
CA GLY A 91 21.65 8.91 -5.92
C GLY A 91 20.76 9.90 -5.17
N GLY A 92 19.83 10.56 -5.87
CA GLY A 92 18.85 11.44 -5.24
C GLY A 92 17.93 10.71 -4.26
N PHE A 93 17.46 9.51 -4.62
CA PHE A 93 16.65 8.69 -3.72
C PHE A 93 17.43 8.22 -2.50
N ALA A 94 18.68 7.77 -2.68
CA ALA A 94 19.53 7.32 -1.58
C ALA A 94 19.79 8.46 -0.57
N LEU A 95 20.09 9.67 -1.07
CA LEU A 95 20.26 10.86 -0.24
C LEU A 95 18.96 11.22 0.51
N LEU A 96 17.82 11.30 -0.20
CA LEU A 96 16.55 11.61 0.43
C LEU A 96 16.15 10.58 1.49
N SER A 97 16.35 9.28 1.21
CA SER A 97 15.97 8.22 2.15
C SER A 97 16.87 8.23 3.38
N THR A 98 18.17 8.44 3.20
CA THR A 98 19.16 8.56 4.28
C THR A 98 18.85 9.74 5.20
N TYR A 99 18.70 10.95 4.63
CA TYR A 99 18.55 12.18 5.41
C TYR A 99 17.08 12.56 5.70
N GLY A 100 16.12 11.94 5.04
CA GLY A 100 14.69 12.21 5.19
C GLY A 100 13.96 11.16 6.01
N VAL A 101 14.27 9.87 5.81
CA VAL A 101 13.56 8.74 6.44
C VAL A 101 14.37 8.15 7.60
N PHE A 102 15.66 7.88 7.40
CA PHE A 102 16.54 7.24 8.39
C PHE A 102 17.45 8.23 9.13
N ARG A 103 16.91 9.39 9.55
CA ARG A 103 17.69 10.43 10.25
C ARG A 103 18.38 9.94 11.51
N THR A 104 17.80 8.94 12.17
CA THR A 104 18.25 8.42 13.47
C THR A 104 19.47 7.49 13.36
N THR A 105 19.80 6.98 12.17
CA THR A 105 20.95 6.10 11.95
C THR A 105 22.19 6.84 11.47
N VAL A 106 22.06 8.14 11.19
CA VAL A 106 23.14 9.02 10.71
C VAL A 106 23.89 9.58 11.91
N ILE A 107 25.20 9.33 11.98
CA ILE A 107 26.08 9.87 13.02
C ILE A 107 26.90 11.01 12.40
N HIS A 108 26.91 12.19 13.03
CA HIS A 108 27.62 13.38 12.54
C HIS A 108 27.33 13.78 11.07
N GLY A 109 26.16 13.41 10.53
CA GLY A 109 25.78 13.72 9.14
C GLY A 109 26.28 12.73 8.08
N LEU A 110 26.99 11.66 8.46
CA LEU A 110 27.46 10.62 7.54
C LEU A 110 26.65 9.31 7.69
N PRO A 111 26.28 8.65 6.57
CA PRO A 111 25.60 7.36 6.62
C PRO A 111 26.53 6.30 7.20
N THR A 112 26.02 5.58 8.19
CA THR A 112 26.68 4.43 8.81
C THR A 112 26.38 3.13 8.05
N GLY A 113 27.11 2.05 8.36
CA GLY A 113 26.78 0.71 7.83
C GLY A 113 25.34 0.28 8.16
N ASP A 114 24.86 0.65 9.35
CA ASP A 114 23.48 0.39 9.79
C ASP A 114 22.45 1.13 8.94
N THR A 115 22.77 2.36 8.51
CA THR A 115 21.88 3.14 7.62
C THR A 115 21.69 2.44 6.27
N VAL A 116 22.77 1.88 5.71
CA VAL A 116 22.72 1.13 4.45
C VAL A 116 21.92 -0.17 4.63
N ALA A 117 22.14 -0.88 5.74
CA ALA A 117 21.43 -2.12 6.04
C ALA A 117 19.92 -1.88 6.27
N GLU A 118 19.54 -0.83 6.99
CA GLU A 118 18.15 -0.43 7.20
C GLU A 118 17.48 0.03 5.90
N LEU A 119 18.20 0.78 5.05
CA LEU A 119 17.69 1.16 3.73
C LEU A 119 17.42 -0.06 2.85
N ALA A 120 18.37 -1.01 2.79
CA ALA A 120 18.21 -2.24 2.02
C ALA A 120 17.05 -3.09 2.54
N ARG A 121 16.97 -3.31 3.86
CA ARG A 121 15.86 -4.04 4.51
C ARG A 121 14.53 -3.31 4.34
N GLY A 122 14.54 -1.99 4.35
CA GLY A 122 13.38 -1.13 4.11
C GLY A 122 12.86 -1.27 2.68
N MET A 123 13.73 -1.19 1.68
CA MET A 123 13.35 -1.32 0.27
C MET A 123 12.84 -2.73 -0.07
N LEU A 124 13.49 -3.78 0.47
CA LEU A 124 13.13 -5.16 0.16
C LEU A 124 11.91 -5.66 0.95
N GLY A 125 11.75 -5.21 2.20
CA GLY A 125 10.72 -5.74 3.12
C GLY A 125 9.67 -4.74 3.60
N GLY A 126 9.83 -3.44 3.35
CA GLY A 126 8.92 -2.40 3.85
C GLY A 126 7.50 -2.55 3.33
N TRP A 127 7.36 -2.93 2.06
CA TRP A 127 6.04 -3.17 1.45
C TRP A 127 5.33 -4.38 2.09
N ALA A 128 6.05 -5.45 2.39
CA ALA A 128 5.50 -6.62 3.07
C ALA A 128 5.06 -6.28 4.50
N ARG A 129 5.86 -5.48 5.23
CA ARG A 129 5.51 -5.00 6.58
C ARG A 129 4.24 -4.16 6.61
N MET A 130 3.95 -3.37 5.56
CA MET A 130 2.68 -2.63 5.48
C MET A 130 1.44 -3.56 5.43
N PHE A 131 1.60 -4.81 5.00
CA PHE A 131 0.55 -5.83 5.00
C PHE A 131 0.51 -6.69 6.27
N THR A 132 1.42 -6.48 7.22
CA THR A 132 1.41 -7.17 8.51
C THR A 132 0.98 -6.27 9.66
N VAL A 133 0.98 -4.94 9.47
CA VAL A 133 0.62 -3.94 10.48
C VAL A 133 -0.85 -3.56 10.39
N VAL A 134 -1.46 -3.29 11.54
CA VAL A 134 -2.78 -2.65 11.71
C VAL A 134 -2.69 -1.14 11.46
N PRO A 135 -3.31 -0.59 10.40
CA PRO A 135 -3.73 0.82 10.38
C PRO A 135 -4.69 1.20 11.53
N PRO A 136 -4.57 2.39 12.16
CA PRO A 136 -3.51 3.37 11.93
C PRO A 136 -2.15 2.88 12.46
N ALA A 137 -1.14 2.91 11.61
CA ALA A 137 0.21 2.45 11.89
C ALA A 137 1.10 3.60 12.39
N ASP A 138 2.06 3.28 13.24
CA ASP A 138 3.06 4.24 13.69
C ASP A 138 3.96 4.71 12.55
N LEU A 139 4.44 5.95 12.66
CA LEU A 139 5.39 6.51 11.71
C LEU A 139 6.79 5.94 11.97
N ARG A 140 7.09 4.79 11.35
CA ARG A 140 8.41 4.16 11.39
C ARG A 140 9.08 4.22 10.03
N GLY A 141 10.40 4.38 10.00
CA GLY A 141 11.18 4.54 8.77
C GLY A 141 11.03 3.35 7.80
N ASP A 142 10.90 2.14 8.35
CA ASP A 142 10.71 0.90 7.60
C ASP A 142 9.34 0.76 6.92
N LEU A 143 8.30 1.44 7.42
CA LEU A 143 6.99 1.56 6.78
C LEU A 143 6.92 2.78 5.84
N LEU A 144 7.62 3.87 6.18
CA LEU A 144 7.61 5.13 5.44
C LEU A 144 8.41 5.06 4.14
N ILE A 145 9.43 4.19 4.05
CA ILE A 145 10.29 4.07 2.87
C ILE A 145 9.51 3.64 1.61
N THR A 146 8.51 2.78 1.74
CA THR A 146 7.69 2.30 0.62
C THR A 146 6.86 3.41 -0.04
N PRO A 147 6.01 4.18 0.68
CA PRO A 147 5.30 5.30 0.09
C PRO A 147 6.25 6.38 -0.45
N VAL A 148 7.40 6.62 0.22
CA VAL A 148 8.43 7.55 -0.28
C VAL A 148 9.05 7.06 -1.59
N LEU A 149 9.37 5.78 -1.72
CA LEU A 149 9.91 5.17 -2.93
C LEU A 149 8.92 5.22 -4.10
N ILE A 150 7.66 4.85 -3.86
CA ILE A 150 6.60 4.91 -4.88
C ILE A 150 6.42 6.35 -5.36
N THR A 151 6.35 7.30 -4.42
CA THR A 151 6.24 8.73 -4.70
C THR A 151 7.44 9.23 -5.52
N TRP A 152 8.66 8.85 -5.12
CA TRP A 152 9.89 9.21 -5.83
C TRP A 152 9.91 8.69 -7.27
N ILE A 153 9.65 7.40 -7.46
CA ILE A 153 9.65 6.77 -8.79
C ILE A 153 8.59 7.42 -9.68
N ALA A 154 7.38 7.62 -9.16
CA ALA A 154 6.30 8.26 -9.90
C ALA A 154 6.66 9.69 -10.30
N ALA A 155 7.20 10.49 -9.37
CA ALA A 155 7.52 11.90 -9.58
C ALA A 155 8.68 12.07 -10.55
N PHE A 156 9.75 11.29 -10.37
CA PHE A 156 10.90 11.33 -11.25
C PHE A 156 10.53 10.90 -12.68
N THR A 157 9.74 9.82 -12.81
CA THR A 157 9.32 9.29 -14.11
C THR A 157 8.37 10.24 -14.82
N ALA A 158 7.35 10.75 -14.12
CA ALA A 158 6.39 11.68 -14.70
C ALA A 158 7.06 13.00 -15.12
N ALA A 159 7.95 13.57 -14.30
CA ALA A 159 8.73 14.75 -14.67
C ALA A 159 9.65 14.49 -15.89
N THR A 160 10.30 13.32 -15.94
CA THR A 160 11.12 12.92 -17.09
C THR A 160 10.28 12.78 -18.36
N LEU A 161 9.07 12.23 -18.26
CA LEU A 161 8.12 12.14 -19.38
C LEU A 161 7.64 13.52 -19.83
N VAL A 162 7.38 14.45 -18.88
CA VAL A 162 7.05 15.85 -19.19
C VAL A 162 8.17 16.48 -20.04
N LEU A 163 9.43 16.24 -19.69
CA LEU A 163 10.58 16.87 -20.34
C LEU A 163 10.99 16.17 -21.65
N ARG A 164 10.79 14.86 -21.78
CA ARG A 164 11.30 14.06 -22.91
C ARG A 164 10.26 13.62 -23.94
N THR A 165 8.96 13.70 -23.63
CA THR A 165 7.89 13.21 -24.52
C THR A 165 6.89 14.31 -24.88
N ARG A 166 6.25 14.17 -26.04
CA ARG A 166 5.16 15.06 -26.51
C ARG A 166 3.76 14.46 -26.34
N THR A 167 3.66 13.25 -25.81
CA THR A 167 2.40 12.51 -25.64
C THR A 167 1.56 13.10 -24.51
N VAL A 168 0.29 13.41 -24.77
CA VAL A 168 -0.58 14.10 -23.80
C VAL A 168 -0.78 13.29 -22.51
N LEU A 169 -1.05 11.98 -22.61
CA LEU A 169 -1.42 11.16 -21.45
C LEU A 169 -0.25 10.53 -20.68
N ALA A 170 0.93 10.39 -21.31
CA ALA A 170 2.03 9.61 -20.72
C ALA A 170 2.47 10.09 -19.31
N PRO A 171 2.57 11.40 -19.01
CA PRO A 171 2.97 11.85 -17.68
C PRO A 171 1.98 11.57 -16.55
N VAL A 172 0.71 11.28 -16.87
CA VAL A 172 -0.30 10.94 -15.85
C VAL A 172 -0.15 9.50 -15.38
N ALA A 173 0.34 8.61 -16.25
CA ALA A 173 0.41 7.17 -15.96
C ALA A 173 1.19 6.83 -14.68
N PRO A 174 2.39 7.39 -14.40
CA PRO A 174 3.09 7.11 -13.16
C PRO A 174 2.33 7.56 -11.91
N GLY A 175 1.65 8.73 -11.99
CA GLY A 175 0.80 9.22 -10.90
C GLY A 175 -0.40 8.31 -10.64
N LEU A 176 -1.05 7.82 -11.70
CA LEU A 176 -2.15 6.86 -11.60
C LEU A 176 -1.70 5.55 -10.97
N VAL A 177 -0.56 5.00 -11.40
CA VAL A 177 0.00 3.78 -10.82
C VAL A 177 0.31 3.97 -9.33
N ALA A 178 0.91 5.10 -8.94
CA ALA A 178 1.17 5.41 -7.53
C ALA A 178 -0.12 5.58 -6.72
N PHE A 179 -1.14 6.22 -7.29
CA PHE A 179 -2.44 6.38 -6.65
C PHE A 179 -3.12 5.03 -6.41
N THR A 180 -3.14 4.15 -7.41
CA THR A 180 -3.69 2.79 -7.28
C THR A 180 -2.89 1.96 -6.27
N ALA A 181 -1.56 2.06 -6.27
CA ALA A 181 -0.72 1.41 -5.27
C ALA A 181 -1.04 1.90 -3.86
N ALA A 182 -1.21 3.20 -3.66
CA ALA A 182 -1.59 3.77 -2.36
C ALA A 182 -2.95 3.24 -1.87
N LEU A 183 -3.95 3.12 -2.75
CA LEU A 183 -5.24 2.49 -2.42
C LEU A 183 -5.07 1.04 -1.95
N LEU A 184 -4.21 0.26 -2.63
CA LEU A 184 -3.93 -1.14 -2.28
C LEU A 184 -3.28 -1.26 -0.88
N PHE A 185 -2.30 -0.41 -0.57
CA PHE A 185 -1.64 -0.40 0.73
C PHE A 185 -2.55 0.10 1.86
N VAL A 186 -3.43 1.05 1.60
CA VAL A 186 -4.41 1.52 2.61
C VAL A 186 -5.44 0.43 2.91
N GLY A 187 -5.86 -0.34 1.90
CA GLY A 187 -6.81 -1.44 2.06
C GLY A 187 -8.23 -0.99 2.35
N ALA A 188 -9.02 -1.90 2.94
CA ALA A 188 -10.43 -1.68 3.29
C ALA A 188 -10.55 -0.80 4.54
N GLN A 189 -10.45 0.51 4.35
CA GLN A 189 -10.65 1.50 5.42
C GLN A 189 -11.97 2.24 5.21
N PRO A 190 -12.87 2.27 6.21
CA PRO A 190 -14.12 3.00 6.13
C PRO A 190 -13.84 4.51 6.06
N GLY A 191 -14.60 5.20 5.22
CA GLY A 191 -14.52 6.65 5.08
C GLY A 191 -14.20 7.09 3.66
N VAL A 192 -14.81 8.20 3.32
CA VAL A 192 -14.89 8.69 1.96
C VAL A 192 -13.59 9.42 1.58
N GLN A 193 -12.74 8.79 0.75
CA GLN A 193 -11.46 9.34 0.28
C GLN A 193 -11.63 10.40 -0.83
N LEU A 194 -12.71 11.18 -0.78
CA LEU A 194 -13.11 12.11 -1.82
C LEU A 194 -12.09 13.22 -2.05
N LEU A 195 -11.56 13.81 -0.98
CA LEU A 195 -10.67 14.95 -1.11
C LEU A 195 -9.36 14.57 -1.84
N PRO A 196 -8.59 13.54 -1.43
CA PRO A 196 -7.43 13.08 -2.18
C PRO A 196 -7.76 12.67 -3.63
N THR A 197 -8.87 11.97 -3.82
CA THR A 197 -9.30 11.50 -5.15
C THR A 197 -9.67 12.67 -6.07
N ALA A 198 -10.40 13.66 -5.57
CA ALA A 198 -10.77 14.86 -6.30
C ALA A 198 -9.53 15.70 -6.64
N CYS A 199 -8.61 15.88 -5.69
CA CYS A 199 -7.33 16.56 -5.93
C CYS A 199 -6.50 15.85 -7.01
N PHE A 200 -6.44 14.52 -6.97
CA PHE A 200 -5.76 13.71 -7.99
C PHE A 200 -6.39 13.88 -9.37
N LEU A 201 -7.72 13.73 -9.48
CA LEU A 201 -8.44 13.88 -10.75
C LEU A 201 -8.31 15.29 -11.31
N ALA A 202 -8.43 16.32 -10.47
CA ALA A 202 -8.32 17.72 -10.88
C ALA A 202 -6.93 18.05 -11.41
N SER A 203 -5.87 17.67 -10.70
CA SER A 203 -4.48 17.93 -11.10
C SER A 203 -4.08 17.13 -12.35
N ALA A 204 -4.47 15.86 -12.43
CA ALA A 204 -4.25 15.02 -13.61
C ALA A 204 -4.96 15.58 -14.85
N LEU A 205 -6.22 15.98 -14.72
CA LEU A 205 -7.00 16.51 -15.83
C LEU A 205 -6.48 17.89 -16.29
N LEU A 206 -6.06 18.75 -15.36
CA LEU A 206 -5.44 20.03 -15.69
C LEU A 206 -4.09 19.84 -16.42
N LEU A 207 -3.29 18.84 -16.01
CA LEU A 207 -2.05 18.46 -16.71
C LEU A 207 -2.34 18.00 -18.15
N VAL A 208 -3.35 17.15 -18.34
CA VAL A 208 -3.80 16.69 -19.66
C VAL A 208 -4.27 17.86 -20.52
N LEU A 209 -5.06 18.78 -19.96
CA LEU A 209 -5.59 19.94 -20.68
C LEU A 209 -4.45 20.86 -21.14
N LEU A 210 -3.49 21.18 -20.27
CA LEU A 210 -2.33 22.01 -20.63
C LEU A 210 -1.51 21.36 -21.75
N ARG A 211 -1.29 20.04 -21.71
CA ARG A 211 -0.57 19.31 -22.77
C ARG A 211 -1.36 19.19 -24.07
N ALA A 212 -2.68 19.02 -24.00
CA ALA A 212 -3.56 18.99 -25.17
C ALA A 212 -3.56 20.35 -25.89
N VAL A 213 -3.60 21.44 -25.13
CA VAL A 213 -3.50 22.80 -25.68
C VAL A 213 -2.13 23.05 -26.32
N ARG A 214 -1.05 22.56 -25.70
CA ARG A 214 0.30 22.66 -26.26
C ARG A 214 0.44 21.91 -27.58
N SER A 215 0.05 20.64 -27.61
CA SER A 215 0.12 19.82 -28.82
C SER A 215 -0.72 20.42 -29.95
N GLY A 216 -1.92 20.93 -29.63
CA GLY A 216 -2.75 21.65 -30.59
C GLY A 216 -2.13 22.97 -31.09
N ALA A 217 -1.52 23.75 -30.20
CA ALA A 217 -0.86 25.02 -30.57
C ALA A 217 0.40 24.80 -31.43
N GLU A 218 1.18 23.74 -31.18
CA GLU A 218 2.34 23.37 -31.99
C GLU A 218 1.93 22.88 -33.39
N LEU A 219 0.87 22.06 -33.51
CA LEU A 219 0.29 21.65 -34.79
C LEU A 219 -0.25 22.83 -35.62
N LEU A 220 -0.80 23.84 -34.95
CA LEU A 220 -1.38 25.02 -35.60
C LEU A 220 -0.32 26.07 -35.98
N ALA A 221 0.82 26.11 -35.30
CA ALA A 221 1.94 27.00 -35.64
C ALA A 221 2.60 26.64 -36.99
N ASP A 222 2.47 25.38 -37.44
CA ASP A 222 2.87 24.93 -38.79
C ASP A 222 1.90 25.38 -39.89
N SER A 223 0.72 25.90 -39.55
CA SER A 223 -0.30 26.37 -40.51
C SER A 223 -0.36 27.90 -40.59
N ARG A 224 -0.25 28.47 -41.80
CA ARG A 224 -0.19 29.94 -42.06
C ARG A 224 -1.45 30.75 -41.70
N GLN A 225 -2.46 30.16 -41.05
CA GLN A 225 -3.71 30.83 -40.64
C GLN A 225 -3.80 30.99 -39.11
N ALA A 226 -2.85 31.73 -38.54
CA ALA A 226 -2.66 31.86 -37.09
C ALA A 226 -3.62 32.82 -36.36
N HIS A 227 -4.41 33.66 -37.07
CA HIS A 227 -5.22 34.72 -36.43
C HIS A 227 -6.68 34.36 -36.15
N ARG A 228 -7.38 33.62 -37.02
CA ARG A 228 -8.78 33.19 -36.75
C ARG A 228 -8.87 32.09 -35.68
N LEU A 229 -7.86 31.23 -35.60
CA LEU A 229 -7.86 30.06 -34.70
C LEU A 229 -7.33 30.37 -33.30
N ARG A 230 -6.63 31.50 -33.10
CA ARG A 230 -6.20 31.95 -31.75
C ARG A 230 -7.41 32.20 -30.84
N ARG A 231 -8.54 32.67 -31.40
CA ARG A 231 -9.85 32.75 -30.70
C ARG A 231 -10.45 31.36 -30.43
N ALA A 232 -10.24 30.39 -31.31
CA ALA A 232 -10.72 29.01 -31.12
C ALA A 232 -9.92 28.27 -30.03
N THR A 233 -8.61 28.51 -29.89
CA THR A 233 -7.79 27.94 -28.79
C THR A 233 -8.16 28.54 -27.43
N VAL A 234 -8.45 29.85 -27.38
CA VAL A 234 -9.03 30.50 -26.19
C VAL A 234 -10.43 29.96 -25.90
N GLY A 235 -11.24 29.69 -26.93
CA GLY A 235 -12.54 29.03 -26.80
C GLY A 235 -12.46 27.59 -26.27
N ARG A 236 -11.44 26.81 -26.64
CA ARG A 236 -11.20 25.45 -26.09
C ARG A 236 -10.74 25.47 -24.63
N LEU A 237 -10.03 26.50 -24.19
CA LEU A 237 -9.67 26.70 -22.78
C LEU A 237 -10.90 27.15 -21.97
N ALA A 238 -11.72 28.05 -22.51
CA ALA A 238 -12.96 28.52 -21.89
C ALA A 238 -14.04 27.42 -21.79
N ALA A 239 -14.07 26.46 -22.72
CA ALA A 239 -14.95 25.28 -22.66
C ALA A 239 -14.35 24.09 -21.90
N GLY A 240 -13.01 23.98 -21.86
CA GLY A 240 -12.30 22.88 -21.21
C GLY A 240 -12.40 22.93 -19.68
N VAL A 241 -12.29 24.11 -19.07
CA VAL A 241 -12.38 24.29 -17.61
C VAL A 241 -13.76 23.92 -17.03
N PRO A 242 -14.91 24.32 -17.60
CA PRO A 242 -16.21 23.84 -17.13
C PRO A 242 -16.42 22.35 -17.41
N SER A 243 -15.88 21.80 -18.52
CA SER A 243 -15.92 20.35 -18.79
C SER A 243 -15.11 19.56 -17.75
N VAL A 244 -13.98 20.09 -17.30
CA VAL A 244 -13.18 19.54 -16.18
C VAL A 244 -13.99 19.53 -14.90
N ALA A 245 -14.66 20.63 -14.56
CA ALA A 245 -15.52 20.71 -13.38
C ALA A 245 -16.69 19.70 -13.46
N VAL A 246 -17.30 19.53 -14.63
CA VAL A 246 -18.39 18.57 -14.86
C VAL A 246 -17.90 17.12 -14.81
N ILE A 247 -16.73 16.79 -15.36
CA ILE A 247 -16.15 15.43 -15.28
C ILE A 247 -15.74 15.10 -13.85
N ILE A 248 -15.16 16.05 -13.11
CA ILE A 248 -14.85 15.88 -11.68
C ILE A 248 -16.15 15.69 -10.90
N LEU A 249 -17.17 16.52 -11.16
CA LEU A 249 -18.48 16.40 -10.52
C LEU A 249 -19.13 15.04 -10.82
N LEU A 250 -19.11 14.58 -12.08
CA LEU A 250 -19.60 13.26 -12.49
C LEU A 250 -18.78 12.11 -11.91
N ALA A 251 -17.46 12.23 -11.81
CA ALA A 251 -16.59 11.22 -11.19
C ALA A 251 -16.79 11.16 -9.67
N VAL A 252 -17.03 12.31 -9.02
CA VAL A 252 -17.34 12.42 -7.60
C VAL A 252 -18.74 11.86 -7.31
N LEU A 253 -19.75 12.28 -8.07
CA LEU A 253 -21.14 11.80 -7.95
C LEU A 253 -21.24 10.31 -8.30
N GLY A 254 -20.59 9.88 -9.37
CA GLY A 254 -20.49 8.47 -9.76
C GLY A 254 -19.76 7.65 -8.72
N GLY A 255 -18.64 8.17 -8.19
CA GLY A 255 -17.91 7.55 -7.08
C GLY A 255 -18.81 7.30 -5.88
N GLN A 256 -19.60 8.30 -5.45
CA GLN A 256 -20.54 8.14 -4.33
C GLN A 256 -21.66 7.12 -4.59
N ALA A 257 -22.04 6.90 -5.84
CA ALA A 257 -23.06 5.91 -6.22
C ALA A 257 -22.53 4.47 -6.26
N PHE A 258 -21.22 4.26 -6.37
CA PHE A 258 -20.62 2.92 -6.36
C PHE A 258 -20.23 2.46 -4.94
N PRO A 259 -20.66 1.27 -4.49
CA PRO A 259 -20.34 0.71 -3.17
C PRO A 259 -18.84 0.67 -2.84
N LEU A 260 -17.99 0.57 -3.87
CA LEU A 260 -16.53 0.58 -3.80
C LEU A 260 -15.94 1.87 -3.17
N SER A 261 -16.69 2.98 -3.14
CA SER A 261 -16.21 4.26 -2.60
C SER A 261 -16.38 4.42 -1.08
N SER A 262 -17.30 3.65 -0.47
CA SER A 262 -17.48 3.60 0.98
C SER A 262 -16.20 3.10 1.69
N GLY A 263 -15.39 2.36 0.93
CA GLY A 263 -14.15 1.76 1.36
C GLY A 263 -14.31 0.45 2.12
N ALA A 264 -15.53 0.09 2.52
CA ALA A 264 -15.86 -1.11 3.28
C ALA A 264 -15.76 -2.40 2.44
N ASP A 265 -16.13 -2.35 1.16
CA ASP A 265 -16.11 -3.51 0.24
C ASP A 265 -14.82 -3.58 -0.60
N ARG A 266 -13.80 -2.77 -0.28
CA ARG A 266 -12.52 -2.82 -1.02
C ARG A 266 -11.74 -4.06 -0.62
N PHE A 267 -11.03 -4.63 -1.59
CA PHE A 267 -10.09 -5.71 -1.32
C PHE A 267 -8.95 -5.23 -0.41
N ASP A 268 -8.78 -5.89 0.73
CA ASP A 268 -7.60 -5.71 1.59
C ASP A 268 -6.63 -6.88 1.36
N PRO A 269 -5.43 -6.65 0.79
CA PRO A 269 -4.42 -7.71 0.61
C PRO A 269 -4.03 -8.41 1.90
N ARG A 270 -4.20 -7.72 3.05
CA ARG A 270 -3.99 -8.34 4.35
C ARG A 270 -4.89 -9.55 4.48
N ALA A 271 -6.12 -9.56 3.98
CA ALA A 271 -7.03 -10.72 4.07
C ALA A 271 -6.40 -12.04 3.59
N LEU A 272 -5.46 -11.99 2.64
CA LEU A 272 -4.81 -13.17 2.05
C LEU A 272 -3.46 -13.55 2.68
N THR A 273 -2.87 -12.69 3.50
CA THR A 273 -1.60 -13.01 4.17
C THR A 273 -1.85 -13.81 5.45
N GLU A 274 -0.92 -14.69 5.80
CA GLU A 274 -0.98 -15.33 7.10
C GLU A 274 -0.79 -14.28 8.22
N PRO A 275 -1.47 -14.42 9.38
CA PRO A 275 -1.29 -13.52 10.49
C PRO A 275 0.18 -13.55 10.96
N PRO A 276 0.85 -12.39 11.06
CA PRO A 276 2.25 -12.32 11.48
C PRO A 276 2.42 -12.73 12.95
N VAL A 277 1.38 -12.52 13.76
CA VAL A 277 1.36 -12.88 15.18
C VAL A 277 0.47 -14.11 15.33
N ARG A 278 1.10 -15.27 15.53
CA ARG A 278 0.39 -16.52 15.80
C ARG A 278 0.34 -16.75 17.30
N VAL A 279 -0.87 -16.87 17.81
CA VAL A 279 -1.10 -17.42 19.15
C VAL A 279 -1.02 -18.93 19.00
N ALA A 280 -0.05 -19.58 19.67
CA ALA A 280 -0.02 -21.04 19.75
C ALA A 280 -1.37 -21.57 20.28
N ASP A 281 -1.70 -22.84 20.01
CA ASP A 281 -2.95 -23.51 20.41
C ASP A 281 -3.11 -23.54 21.95
N THR A 282 -3.41 -22.38 22.51
CA THR A 282 -3.67 -22.17 23.93
C THR A 282 -5.16 -22.33 24.16
N LEU A 283 -5.51 -22.97 25.27
CA LEU A 283 -6.90 -23.12 25.68
C LEU A 283 -7.55 -21.73 25.78
N THR A 284 -8.78 -21.61 25.29
CA THR A 284 -9.53 -20.36 25.40
C THR A 284 -9.64 -19.97 26.88
N PRO A 285 -9.51 -18.68 27.24
CA PRO A 285 -9.59 -18.25 28.64
C PRO A 285 -10.86 -18.72 29.35
N LEU A 286 -11.96 -18.90 28.62
CA LEU A 286 -13.23 -19.44 29.14
C LEU A 286 -13.07 -20.82 29.77
N VAL A 287 -12.31 -21.72 29.14
CA VAL A 287 -12.08 -23.08 29.63
C VAL A 287 -11.26 -23.06 30.94
N THR A 288 -10.35 -22.10 31.08
CA THR A 288 -9.50 -21.97 32.28
C THR A 288 -10.21 -21.29 33.45
N LEU A 289 -11.37 -20.68 33.22
CA LEU A 289 -12.10 -19.88 34.20
C LEU A 289 -12.37 -20.64 35.51
N LYS A 290 -12.89 -21.87 35.40
CA LYS A 290 -13.20 -22.69 36.58
C LYS A 290 -11.94 -23.06 37.36
N THR A 291 -10.82 -23.30 36.68
CA THR A 291 -9.54 -23.62 37.31
C THR A 291 -9.02 -22.43 38.12
N GLN A 292 -9.06 -21.22 37.54
CA GLN A 292 -8.65 -19.99 38.24
C GLN A 292 -9.53 -19.74 39.48
N LEU A 293 -10.86 -19.86 39.35
CA LEU A 293 -11.81 -19.63 40.44
C LEU A 293 -11.68 -20.63 41.61
N ARG A 294 -11.09 -21.81 41.38
CA ARG A 294 -10.88 -22.85 42.42
C ARG A 294 -9.48 -22.81 43.04
N GLU A 295 -8.58 -21.98 42.52
CA GLU A 295 -7.21 -21.86 43.01
C GLU A 295 -7.18 -21.33 44.46
N ARG A 296 -6.47 -22.04 45.34
CA ARG A 296 -6.32 -21.67 46.77
C ARG A 296 -4.86 -21.85 47.21
N PRO A 297 -4.18 -20.79 47.72
CA PRO A 297 -4.65 -19.41 47.79
C PRO A 297 -4.79 -18.78 46.38
N PRO A 298 -5.62 -17.73 46.20
CA PRO A 298 -5.69 -16.99 44.95
C PRO A 298 -4.33 -16.41 44.57
N ARG A 299 -3.93 -16.57 43.31
CA ARG A 299 -2.64 -16.10 42.81
C ARG A 299 -2.78 -14.72 42.19
N ARG A 300 -1.80 -13.85 42.43
CA ARG A 300 -1.72 -12.53 41.79
C ARG A 300 -1.38 -12.69 40.32
N LEU A 301 -2.10 -11.97 39.46
CA LEU A 301 -1.96 -12.06 38.01
C LEU A 301 -1.38 -10.78 37.42
N PHE A 302 -1.96 -9.64 37.78
CA PHE A 302 -1.51 -8.33 37.33
C PHE A 302 -2.10 -7.25 38.24
N THR A 303 -1.54 -6.05 38.12
CA THR A 303 -1.98 -4.86 38.84
C THR A 303 -2.47 -3.80 37.86
N VAL A 304 -3.59 -3.17 38.15
CA VAL A 304 -4.17 -2.09 37.34
C VAL A 304 -4.13 -0.79 38.12
N ARG A 305 -3.37 0.19 37.62
CA ARG A 305 -3.28 1.53 38.21
C ARG A 305 -4.08 2.52 37.39
N THR A 306 -5.07 3.13 38.01
CA THR A 306 -6.07 3.99 37.37
C THR A 306 -6.05 5.42 37.91
N GLY A 307 -6.37 6.38 37.05
CA GLY A 307 -6.57 7.80 37.41
C GLY A 307 -8.01 8.11 37.84
N GLY A 308 -8.30 9.41 38.06
CA GLY A 308 -9.64 9.90 38.44
C GLY A 308 -10.72 9.74 37.36
N ASP A 309 -10.32 9.51 36.12
CA ASP A 309 -11.17 9.27 34.95
C ASP A 309 -11.78 7.84 34.92
N ALA A 310 -11.25 6.91 35.71
CA ALA A 310 -11.63 5.50 35.71
C ALA A 310 -12.93 5.15 36.44
N ALA A 311 -13.72 6.15 36.85
CA ALA A 311 -15.01 5.91 37.51
C ALA A 311 -15.88 4.96 36.66
N GLY A 312 -16.39 3.87 37.23
CA GLY A 312 -17.21 2.89 36.49
C GLY A 312 -16.44 1.90 35.62
N LEU A 313 -15.10 1.88 35.69
CA LEU A 313 -14.31 0.76 35.16
C LEU A 313 -14.39 -0.42 36.14
N ASP A 314 -15.07 -1.50 35.74
CA ASP A 314 -15.29 -2.68 36.58
C ASP A 314 -14.87 -4.00 35.91
N ARG A 315 -14.37 -3.93 34.66
CA ARG A 315 -14.02 -5.10 33.85
C ARG A 315 -12.72 -4.89 33.09
N VAL A 316 -11.90 -5.94 33.11
CA VAL A 316 -10.68 -6.07 32.31
C VAL A 316 -10.80 -7.34 31.50
N ARG A 317 -10.92 -7.22 30.19
CA ARG A 317 -11.08 -8.30 29.22
C ARG A 317 -9.73 -8.85 28.80
N THR A 318 -9.63 -10.15 28.59
CA THR A 318 -8.49 -10.81 27.93
C THR A 318 -8.89 -11.50 26.64
N ALA A 319 -10.15 -11.94 26.53
CA ALA A 319 -10.68 -12.52 25.30
C ALA A 319 -12.13 -12.10 25.04
N ALA A 320 -12.52 -12.09 23.77
CA ALA A 320 -13.91 -11.99 23.33
C ALA A 320 -14.17 -13.12 22.33
N LEU A 321 -15.13 -13.98 22.64
CA LEU A 321 -15.49 -15.17 21.89
C LEU A 321 -16.78 -14.91 21.13
N ASP A 322 -16.71 -14.96 19.81
CA ASP A 322 -17.75 -14.50 18.90
C ASP A 322 -18.27 -15.58 17.95
N GLU A 323 -17.64 -16.74 17.88
CA GLU A 323 -18.17 -17.88 17.16
C GLU A 323 -18.76 -18.90 18.12
N PHE A 324 -19.90 -19.46 17.76
CA PHE A 324 -20.57 -20.51 18.51
C PHE A 324 -21.11 -21.57 17.57
N ASP A 325 -20.61 -22.80 17.69
CA ASP A 325 -20.99 -23.94 16.84
C ASP A 325 -22.14 -24.78 17.44
N GLY A 326 -22.69 -24.35 18.58
CA GLY A 326 -23.68 -25.08 19.37
C GLY A 326 -23.10 -25.87 20.53
N VAL A 327 -21.78 -26.02 20.59
CA VAL A 327 -21.05 -26.73 21.64
C VAL A 327 -20.02 -25.82 22.30
N LEU A 328 -19.22 -25.12 21.50
CA LEU A 328 -18.06 -24.35 21.90
C LEU A 328 -18.17 -22.87 21.48
N TRP A 329 -17.73 -22.00 22.38
CA TRP A 329 -17.42 -20.60 22.10
C TRP A 329 -15.95 -20.47 21.70
N THR A 330 -15.70 -19.97 20.50
CA THR A 330 -14.37 -19.71 19.94
C THR A 330 -14.25 -18.25 19.50
N ALA A 331 -13.04 -17.83 19.13
CA ALA A 331 -12.79 -16.52 18.56
C ALA A 331 -12.22 -16.68 17.14
N ALA A 332 -12.80 -16.00 16.16
CA ALA A 332 -12.29 -15.94 14.78
C ALA A 332 -11.18 -14.87 14.62
N ASP A 333 -10.45 -14.60 15.70
CA ASP A 333 -9.62 -13.41 15.78
C ASP A 333 -8.39 -13.50 14.90
N ARG A 334 -8.14 -12.40 14.20
CA ARG A 334 -6.95 -12.24 13.37
C ARG A 334 -6.04 -11.16 13.93
N PHE A 335 -4.86 -11.57 14.38
CA PHE A 335 -3.89 -10.69 15.01
C PHE A 335 -2.87 -10.17 14.00
N LEU A 336 -2.92 -8.86 13.76
CA LEU A 336 -1.94 -8.11 12.99
C LEU A 336 -1.06 -7.31 13.96
N LEU A 337 0.14 -6.91 13.53
CA LEU A 337 1.09 -6.20 14.40
C LEU A 337 0.50 -4.87 14.88
N ALA A 338 0.50 -4.67 16.18
CA ALA A 338 -0.04 -3.49 16.85
C ALA A 338 0.91 -2.29 16.72
N GLY A 339 0.35 -1.12 16.41
CA GLY A 339 1.00 0.16 16.63
C GLY A 339 0.71 0.71 18.03
N ARG A 340 1.26 1.89 18.34
CA ARG A 340 0.88 2.65 19.54
C ARG A 340 -0.54 3.19 19.45
N GLU A 341 -1.00 3.54 18.26
CA GLU A 341 -2.41 3.81 17.99
C GLU A 341 -3.09 2.56 17.46
N LEU A 342 -4.30 2.29 17.96
CA LEU A 342 -5.09 1.12 17.61
C LEU A 342 -6.39 1.56 16.95
N ALA A 343 -6.90 0.74 16.03
CA ALA A 343 -8.17 1.01 15.39
C ALA A 343 -9.29 0.96 16.44
N VAL A 344 -10.08 2.03 16.53
CA VAL A 344 -11.25 2.12 17.40
C VAL A 344 -12.49 1.64 16.66
N ASP A 345 -13.39 0.95 17.36
CA ASP A 345 -14.71 0.60 16.85
C ASP A 345 -15.43 1.86 16.34
N PRO A 346 -15.78 1.94 15.04
CA PRO A 346 -16.42 3.12 14.46
C PRO A 346 -17.79 3.43 15.07
N ALA A 347 -18.43 2.46 15.73
CA ALA A 347 -19.68 2.69 16.44
C ALA A 347 -19.49 3.51 17.71
N LEU A 348 -18.29 3.61 18.31
CA LEU A 348 -18.04 4.34 19.57
C LEU A 348 -18.00 5.87 19.41
N THR A 349 -19.14 6.47 19.06
CA THR A 349 -19.29 7.92 18.91
C THR A 349 -19.76 8.62 20.19
N ALA A 350 -20.56 7.94 21.02
CA ALA A 350 -20.93 8.39 22.36
C ALA A 350 -19.99 7.71 23.37
N SER A 351 -18.79 8.26 23.55
CA SER A 351 -17.73 7.59 24.29
C SER A 351 -16.94 8.52 25.22
N ARG A 352 -16.20 7.91 26.14
CA ARG A 352 -15.19 8.54 26.99
C ARG A 352 -13.92 7.70 27.00
N THR A 353 -12.78 8.34 27.24
CA THR A 353 -11.49 7.65 27.34
C THR A 353 -11.07 7.49 28.78
N VAL A 354 -10.52 6.33 29.12
CA VAL A 354 -9.88 6.05 30.41
C VAL A 354 -8.45 5.60 30.14
N THR A 355 -7.51 6.06 30.97
CA THR A 355 -6.11 5.59 30.90
C THR A 355 -5.73 4.87 32.17
N ALA A 356 -5.10 3.70 32.01
CA ALA A 356 -4.57 2.91 33.11
C ALA A 356 -3.23 2.30 32.74
N GLU A 357 -2.41 2.04 33.75
CA GLU A 357 -1.19 1.25 33.63
C GLU A 357 -1.45 -0.16 34.16
N ILE A 358 -1.03 -1.16 33.40
CA ILE A 358 -1.18 -2.57 33.74
C ILE A 358 0.22 -3.16 33.89
N THR A 359 0.49 -3.77 35.03
CA THR A 359 1.75 -4.48 35.31
C THR A 359 1.45 -5.94 35.48
N ILE A 360 2.13 -6.79 34.71
CA ILE A 360 1.90 -8.22 34.66
C ILE A 360 2.79 -8.91 35.70
N ASP A 361 2.19 -9.71 36.58
CA ASP A 361 2.92 -10.38 37.67
C ASP A 361 3.04 -11.89 37.44
N GLY A 362 1.92 -12.52 37.08
CA GLY A 362 1.80 -13.97 36.93
C GLY A 362 0.77 -14.40 35.89
N LEU A 363 0.32 -13.51 35.01
CA LEU A 363 -0.66 -13.88 33.99
C LEU A 363 -0.04 -14.88 33.01
N ALA A 364 -0.74 -15.97 32.75
CA ALA A 364 -0.31 -17.02 31.82
C ALA A 364 -1.04 -16.88 30.48
N GLY A 365 -0.41 -17.40 29.42
CA GLY A 365 -0.93 -17.35 28.06
C GLY A 365 -0.44 -16.11 27.30
N PRO A 366 -1.00 -15.85 26.11
CA PRO A 366 -0.59 -14.73 25.25
C PRO A 366 -1.51 -13.51 25.36
N PHE A 367 -2.68 -13.63 26.02
CA PHE A 367 -3.70 -12.59 26.02
C PHE A 367 -3.33 -11.44 26.97
N LEU A 368 -3.23 -10.22 26.43
CA LEU A 368 -2.98 -9.01 27.21
C LEU A 368 -4.30 -8.48 27.80
N PRO A 369 -4.32 -8.14 29.10
CA PRO A 369 -5.45 -7.47 29.73
C PRO A 369 -5.79 -6.13 29.05
N VAL A 370 -7.05 -5.94 28.66
CA VAL A 370 -7.56 -4.70 28.07
C VAL A 370 -8.83 -4.26 28.77
N PHE A 371 -9.17 -2.97 28.67
CA PHE A 371 -10.43 -2.44 29.18
C PHE A 371 -11.09 -1.54 28.15
N GLY A 372 -12.42 -1.54 28.13
CA GLY A 372 -13.19 -0.93 27.05
C GLY A 372 -12.73 -1.45 25.68
N TRP A 373 -12.71 -0.56 24.71
CA TRP A 373 -12.05 -0.77 23.44
C TRP A 373 -10.64 -0.13 23.45
N PRO A 374 -9.56 -0.89 23.28
CA PRO A 374 -8.21 -0.33 23.35
C PRO A 374 -7.96 0.61 22.15
N ALA A 375 -7.50 1.83 22.44
CA ALA A 375 -7.25 2.86 21.42
C ALA A 375 -5.80 3.30 21.35
N ARG A 376 -5.07 3.28 22.49
CA ARG A 376 -3.64 3.57 22.53
C ARG A 376 -2.90 2.64 23.47
N LEU A 377 -1.70 2.25 23.07
CA LEU A 377 -0.84 1.33 23.79
C LEU A 377 0.59 1.89 23.86
N TRP A 378 1.16 1.91 25.06
CA TRP A 378 2.57 2.18 25.30
C TRP A 378 3.20 0.99 26.02
N PRO A 379 3.82 0.05 25.29
CA PRO A 379 4.49 -1.09 25.90
C PRO A 379 5.76 -0.64 26.65
N ALA A 380 5.97 -1.15 27.85
CA ALA A 380 7.18 -0.97 28.65
C ALA A 380 7.70 -2.34 29.12
N GLY A 381 8.76 -2.84 28.47
CA GLY A 381 9.26 -4.20 28.72
C GLY A 381 8.48 -5.29 27.96
N LEU A 382 7.64 -4.91 27.01
CA LEU A 382 7.09 -5.81 25.99
C LEU A 382 7.77 -5.53 24.64
N ASP A 383 8.07 -6.57 23.87
CA ASP A 383 8.53 -6.41 22.49
C ASP A 383 7.37 -5.91 21.61
N ALA A 384 7.41 -4.64 21.23
CA ALA A 384 6.41 -4.04 20.34
C ALA A 384 6.33 -4.75 18.98
N GLY A 385 7.38 -5.46 18.56
CA GLY A 385 7.40 -6.29 17.35
C GLY A 385 6.62 -7.62 17.47
N ALA A 386 6.17 -7.98 18.67
CA ALA A 386 5.48 -9.24 18.96
C ALA A 386 4.03 -9.05 19.46
N ILE A 387 3.56 -7.81 19.60
CA ILE A 387 2.20 -7.52 20.05
C ILE A 387 1.23 -7.57 18.87
N GLY A 388 0.27 -8.46 18.94
CA GLY A 388 -0.83 -8.59 17.99
C GLY A 388 -2.09 -7.88 18.47
N PHE A 389 -2.84 -7.30 17.55
CA PHE A 389 -4.14 -6.70 17.79
C PHE A 389 -5.18 -7.23 16.81
N SER A 390 -6.34 -7.64 17.32
CA SER A 390 -7.53 -7.93 16.52
C SER A 390 -8.45 -6.72 16.46
N ARG A 391 -8.70 -6.23 15.25
CA ARG A 391 -9.62 -5.09 15.01
C ARG A 391 -11.07 -5.44 15.22
N ASP A 392 -11.42 -6.72 15.09
CA ASP A 392 -12.81 -7.12 15.14
C ASP A 392 -13.28 -7.30 16.58
N SER A 393 -12.41 -7.86 17.43
CA SER A 393 -12.72 -8.13 18.83
C SER A 393 -12.22 -7.06 19.80
N GLY A 394 -11.20 -6.29 19.41
CA GLY A 394 -10.50 -5.38 20.30
C GLY A 394 -9.61 -6.11 21.32
N VAL A 395 -9.13 -7.31 20.99
CA VAL A 395 -8.24 -8.13 21.84
C VAL A 395 -6.77 -7.87 21.47
N LEU A 396 -5.91 -7.83 22.50
CA LEU A 396 -4.46 -7.75 22.37
C LEU A 396 -3.82 -9.06 22.79
N VAL A 397 -2.79 -9.47 22.05
CA VAL A 397 -1.97 -10.64 22.36
C VAL A 397 -0.50 -10.30 22.28
N ASN A 398 0.33 -11.00 23.04
CA ASN A 398 1.78 -10.96 22.95
C ASN A 398 2.29 -12.34 22.52
N ALA A 399 2.99 -12.40 21.39
CA ALA A 399 3.66 -13.62 20.93
C ALA A 399 5.14 -13.69 21.35
N GLY A 400 5.65 -12.68 22.07
CA GLY A 400 7.02 -12.69 22.58
C GLY A 400 7.17 -13.59 23.80
N ASP A 401 8.38 -14.13 23.99
CA ASP A 401 8.72 -14.96 25.14
C ASP A 401 8.81 -14.12 26.43
N ALA A 402 8.40 -14.72 27.56
CA ALA A 402 8.61 -14.23 28.93
C ALA A 402 8.35 -12.73 29.18
N TRP A 403 7.08 -12.38 29.43
CA TRP A 403 6.61 -11.03 29.69
C TRP A 403 6.13 -10.80 31.15
N GLN A 404 6.62 -11.64 32.07
CA GLN A 404 6.37 -11.44 33.51
C GLN A 404 7.16 -10.22 34.01
N GLY A 405 6.52 -9.40 34.83
CA GLY A 405 7.05 -8.11 35.29
C GLY A 405 6.94 -6.98 34.25
N ALA A 406 6.48 -7.26 33.02
CA ALA A 406 6.30 -6.22 32.02
C ALA A 406 5.13 -5.31 32.39
N SER A 407 5.24 -4.03 32.06
CA SER A 407 4.16 -3.07 32.23
C SER A 407 3.78 -2.42 30.91
N TYR A 408 2.56 -1.94 30.81
CA TYR A 408 2.15 -1.13 29.67
C TYR A 408 1.07 -0.16 30.10
N ARG A 409 1.07 1.01 29.45
CA ARG A 409 -0.01 1.97 29.59
C ARG A 409 -0.99 1.76 28.46
N LEU A 410 -2.26 1.66 28.80
CA LEU A 410 -3.36 1.50 27.85
C LEU A 410 -4.33 2.67 28.00
N THR A 411 -4.79 3.23 26.89
CA THR A 411 -5.98 4.06 26.85
C THR A 411 -7.11 3.26 26.22
N GLY A 412 -8.17 3.02 26.99
CA GLY A 412 -9.40 2.37 26.54
C GLY A 412 -10.51 3.39 26.30
N VAL A 413 -11.36 3.11 25.32
CA VAL A 413 -12.57 3.88 24.99
C VAL A 413 -13.78 3.11 25.52
N LEU A 414 -14.61 3.75 26.33
CA LEU A 414 -15.84 3.18 26.90
C LEU A 414 -17.04 4.00 26.43
N GLY A 415 -18.22 3.38 26.40
CA GLY A 415 -19.48 4.10 26.17
C GLY A 415 -19.68 5.22 27.20
N ALA A 416 -20.22 6.36 26.74
CA ALA A 416 -20.49 7.51 27.58
C ALA A 416 -21.67 7.19 28.54
N PRO A 417 -21.57 7.54 29.83
CA PRO A 417 -22.68 7.40 30.78
C PRO A 417 -23.68 8.56 30.63
N ASP A 418 -24.18 8.78 29.42
CA ASP A 418 -25.03 9.92 29.04
C ASP A 418 -26.55 9.64 29.19
N GLY A 419 -26.90 8.43 29.64
CA GLY A 419 -28.29 7.98 29.81
C GLY A 419 -29.03 7.67 28.50
N GLY A 420 -28.37 7.75 27.33
CA GLY A 420 -28.98 7.46 26.04
C GLY A 420 -29.02 5.97 25.68
N LEU A 421 -28.19 5.13 26.30
CA LEU A 421 -28.08 3.69 26.06
C LEU A 421 -29.43 2.94 26.09
N PRO A 422 -30.37 3.20 27.03
CA PRO A 422 -31.67 2.52 27.04
C PRO A 422 -32.55 2.74 25.80
N ARG A 423 -32.24 3.77 25.00
CA ARG A 423 -32.92 4.11 23.73
C ARG A 423 -32.06 3.84 22.50
N ALA A 424 -30.86 3.29 22.68
CA ALA A 424 -29.96 3.02 21.57
C ALA A 424 -30.47 1.83 20.73
N ALA A 425 -30.25 1.92 19.42
CA ALA A 425 -30.55 0.81 18.51
C ALA A 425 -29.40 -0.22 18.55
N PRO A 426 -29.71 -1.53 18.46
CA PRO A 426 -28.68 -2.54 18.26
C PRO A 426 -28.05 -2.35 16.87
N SER A 427 -26.76 -2.68 16.73
CA SER A 427 -26.12 -2.54 15.42
C SER A 427 -26.56 -3.62 14.44
N THR A 428 -26.74 -3.24 13.19
CA THR A 428 -27.22 -4.12 12.12
C THR A 428 -26.32 -4.02 10.89
N GLY A 429 -26.41 -5.02 10.01
CA GLY A 429 -25.67 -5.05 8.74
C GLY A 429 -24.79 -6.28 8.57
N PRO A 430 -24.18 -6.47 7.39
CA PRO A 430 -23.45 -7.69 7.04
C PRO A 430 -22.28 -8.01 7.98
N VAL A 431 -21.59 -6.98 8.49
CA VAL A 431 -20.46 -7.13 9.43
C VAL A 431 -20.91 -7.77 10.75
N TYR A 432 -22.17 -7.57 11.15
CA TYR A 432 -22.67 -8.06 12.43
C TYR A 432 -23.29 -9.46 12.36
N ARG A 433 -23.46 -10.02 11.15
CA ARG A 433 -24.11 -11.31 10.91
C ARG A 433 -23.49 -12.44 11.75
N ARG A 434 -22.16 -12.51 11.81
CA ARG A 434 -21.42 -13.51 12.61
C ARG A 434 -21.76 -13.46 14.10
N TYR A 435 -22.14 -12.29 14.62
CA TYR A 435 -22.51 -12.09 16.02
C TYR A 435 -23.98 -12.41 16.30
N THR A 436 -24.76 -12.80 15.30
CA THR A 436 -26.16 -13.23 15.42
C THR A 436 -26.37 -14.70 15.03
N GLU A 437 -25.38 -15.34 14.41
CA GLU A 437 -25.47 -16.72 13.94
C GLU A 437 -25.50 -17.73 15.10
N LEU A 438 -26.40 -18.71 14.95
CA LEU A 438 -26.64 -19.83 15.87
C LEU A 438 -27.01 -21.08 15.06
N PRO A 439 -26.03 -21.87 14.59
CA PRO A 439 -26.31 -23.09 13.84
C PRO A 439 -27.07 -24.08 14.71
N GLY A 440 -28.13 -24.69 14.16
CA GLY A 440 -28.88 -25.75 14.83
C GLY A 440 -29.56 -25.35 16.15
N LEU A 441 -29.93 -24.08 16.33
CA LEU A 441 -30.58 -23.58 17.56
C LEU A 441 -31.82 -24.42 17.92
N PRO A 442 -31.86 -25.03 19.12
CA PRO A 442 -33.05 -25.73 19.61
C PRO A 442 -34.27 -24.81 19.75
N SER A 443 -35.45 -25.31 19.39
CA SER A 443 -36.73 -24.59 19.42
C SER A 443 -37.06 -24.02 20.80
N GLU A 444 -36.69 -24.73 21.87
CA GLU A 444 -36.98 -24.34 23.25
C GLU A 444 -36.17 -23.11 23.67
N LEU A 445 -34.93 -23.01 23.21
CA LEU A 445 -34.07 -21.83 23.45
C LEU A 445 -34.60 -20.63 22.68
N HIS A 446 -34.99 -20.83 21.42
CA HIS A 446 -35.62 -19.78 20.62
C HIS A 446 -36.93 -19.29 21.25
N ALA A 447 -37.82 -20.21 21.65
CA ALA A 447 -39.07 -19.88 22.32
C ALA A 447 -38.85 -19.18 23.67
N THR A 448 -37.76 -19.53 24.38
CA THR A 448 -37.39 -18.84 25.63
C THR A 448 -36.92 -17.42 25.38
N ALA A 449 -36.10 -17.19 24.36
CA ALA A 449 -35.70 -15.84 23.96
C ALA A 449 -36.92 -14.99 23.63
N GLN A 450 -37.79 -15.46 22.72
CA GLN A 450 -39.01 -14.75 22.32
C GLN A 450 -39.94 -14.44 23.50
N ARG A 451 -40.14 -15.39 24.40
CA ARG A 451 -40.98 -15.19 25.59
C ARG A 451 -40.42 -14.14 26.55
N LEU A 452 -39.09 -14.09 26.71
CA LEU A 452 -38.44 -13.12 27.61
C LEU A 452 -38.44 -11.71 27.04
N THR A 453 -38.45 -11.56 25.71
CA THR A 453 -38.37 -10.27 25.04
C THR A 453 -39.73 -9.71 24.61
N ALA A 454 -40.76 -10.55 24.45
CA ALA A 454 -42.06 -10.16 23.87
C ALA A 454 -42.77 -8.97 24.53
N SER A 455 -42.59 -8.73 25.83
CA SER A 455 -43.29 -7.68 26.57
C SER A 455 -42.52 -6.35 26.67
N GLU A 456 -41.30 -6.30 26.16
CA GLU A 456 -40.41 -5.15 26.33
C GLU A 456 -40.49 -4.22 25.10
N SER A 457 -40.42 -2.91 25.33
CA SER A 457 -40.62 -1.91 24.28
C SER A 457 -39.33 -1.40 23.63
N THR A 458 -38.16 -1.74 24.18
CA THR A 458 -36.86 -1.31 23.65
C THR A 458 -35.88 -2.47 23.64
N ALA A 459 -34.97 -2.48 22.67
CA ALA A 459 -33.91 -3.49 22.55
C ALA A 459 -33.07 -3.63 23.84
N TYR A 460 -32.77 -2.51 24.50
CA TYR A 460 -32.08 -2.55 25.78
C TYR A 460 -32.93 -3.21 26.88
N ALA A 461 -34.23 -2.92 26.94
CA ALA A 461 -35.15 -3.51 27.91
C ALA A 461 -35.32 -5.03 27.68
N GLU A 462 -35.37 -5.48 26.43
CA GLU A 462 -35.37 -6.90 26.06
C GLU A 462 -34.14 -7.63 26.61
N LEU A 463 -32.94 -7.07 26.40
CA LEU A 463 -31.69 -7.64 26.93
C LEU A 463 -31.64 -7.62 28.45
N VAL A 464 -32.14 -6.55 29.09
CA VAL A 464 -32.25 -6.48 30.55
C VAL A 464 -33.24 -7.52 31.09
N ALA A 465 -34.31 -7.86 30.36
CA ALA A 465 -35.23 -8.93 30.74
C ALA A 465 -34.53 -10.30 30.72
N ILE A 466 -33.72 -10.57 29.70
CA ILE A 466 -32.86 -11.77 29.64
C ILE A 466 -31.86 -11.78 30.82
N GLU A 467 -31.17 -10.67 31.08
CA GLU A 467 -30.23 -10.55 32.19
C GLU A 467 -30.92 -10.84 33.53
N ARG A 468 -32.06 -10.20 33.78
CA ARG A 468 -32.83 -10.33 35.01
C ARG A 468 -33.28 -11.78 35.25
N TYR A 469 -33.75 -12.45 34.20
CA TYR A 469 -34.13 -13.86 34.27
C TYR A 469 -32.95 -14.76 34.67
N LEU A 470 -31.80 -14.60 34.01
CA LEU A 470 -30.60 -15.39 34.29
C LEU A 470 -30.02 -15.09 35.68
N ARG A 471 -30.06 -13.84 36.14
CA ARG A 471 -29.63 -13.45 37.49
C ARG A 471 -30.46 -14.09 38.60
N GLY A 472 -31.68 -14.53 38.30
CA GLY A 472 -32.55 -15.27 39.21
C GLY A 472 -32.19 -16.75 39.33
N LEU A 473 -31.33 -17.29 38.46
CA LEU A 473 -30.90 -18.68 38.50
C LEU A 473 -29.79 -18.91 39.55
N PRO A 474 -29.71 -20.11 40.15
CA PRO A 474 -28.73 -20.39 41.19
C PRO A 474 -27.28 -20.41 40.66
N TYR A 475 -26.40 -19.71 41.37
CA TYR A 475 -24.96 -19.70 41.08
C TYR A 475 -24.22 -20.76 41.91
N ARG A 476 -23.53 -21.71 41.26
CA ARG A 476 -22.71 -22.74 41.92
C ARG A 476 -21.42 -23.02 41.17
N LEU A 477 -20.27 -22.72 41.79
CA LEU A 477 -18.93 -23.08 41.26
C LEU A 477 -18.72 -24.60 41.12
N GLY A 478 -19.52 -25.41 41.82
CA GLY A 478 -19.49 -26.87 41.72
C GLY A 478 -20.07 -27.42 40.42
N ALA A 479 -20.94 -26.67 39.73
CA ALA A 479 -21.64 -27.12 38.52
C ALA A 479 -20.65 -27.53 37.42
N GLN A 480 -21.01 -28.52 36.60
CA GLN A 480 -20.11 -29.03 35.55
C GLN A 480 -19.75 -27.91 34.54
N PRO A 481 -18.48 -27.83 34.08
CA PRO A 481 -18.08 -26.87 33.07
C PRO A 481 -18.74 -27.18 31.71
N GLY A 482 -18.67 -26.22 30.78
CA GLY A 482 -19.18 -26.36 29.42
C GLY A 482 -20.42 -25.49 29.14
N HIS A 483 -20.62 -25.18 27.87
CA HIS A 483 -21.56 -24.17 27.37
C HIS A 483 -22.30 -24.61 26.10
N SER A 484 -22.40 -25.92 25.85
CA SER A 484 -23.18 -26.47 24.74
C SER A 484 -24.67 -26.21 24.89
N TYR A 485 -25.44 -26.26 23.81
CA TYR A 485 -26.90 -26.14 23.87
C TYR A 485 -27.54 -27.06 24.89
N ALA A 486 -27.05 -28.30 25.02
CA ALA A 486 -27.54 -29.25 26.02
C ALA A 486 -27.30 -28.74 27.47
N ARG A 487 -26.12 -28.16 27.74
CA ARG A 487 -25.81 -27.55 29.04
C ARG A 487 -26.66 -26.31 29.31
N LEU A 488 -26.84 -25.45 28.31
CA LEU A 488 -27.66 -24.25 28.43
C LEU A 488 -29.14 -24.62 28.62
N HIS A 489 -29.66 -25.58 27.87
CA HIS A 489 -31.01 -26.11 28.06
C HIS A 489 -31.21 -26.66 29.48
N GLY A 490 -30.24 -27.44 29.99
CA GLY A 490 -30.25 -27.93 31.36
C GLY A 490 -30.29 -26.81 32.41
N LEU A 491 -29.50 -25.73 32.22
CA LEU A 491 -29.52 -24.54 33.09
C LEU A 491 -30.90 -23.88 33.13
N LEU A 492 -31.55 -23.71 31.96
CA LEU A 492 -32.81 -22.98 31.86
C LEU A 492 -34.01 -23.79 32.37
N THR A 493 -34.04 -25.09 32.07
CA THR A 493 -35.18 -25.97 32.37
C THR A 493 -35.02 -26.72 33.70
N GLY A 494 -33.79 -26.95 34.14
CA GLY A 494 -33.48 -27.81 35.27
C GLY A 494 -33.36 -29.30 34.90
N SER A 495 -33.36 -29.66 33.61
CA SER A 495 -33.29 -31.04 33.14
C SER A 495 -31.92 -31.72 33.33
N GLY A 496 -30.88 -30.94 33.65
CA GLY A 496 -29.51 -31.45 33.81
C GLY A 496 -29.19 -31.91 35.24
N SER A 497 -28.04 -32.57 35.40
CA SER A 497 -27.54 -33.06 36.70
C SER A 497 -27.30 -31.97 37.74
N ASP A 498 -27.01 -30.74 37.29
CA ASP A 498 -26.80 -29.57 38.15
C ASP A 498 -28.11 -28.82 38.46
N GLY A 499 -29.25 -29.33 37.97
CA GLY A 499 -30.52 -28.61 37.92
C GLY A 499 -30.36 -27.29 37.17
N LYS A 500 -30.96 -26.22 37.69
CA LYS A 500 -30.82 -24.87 37.13
C LYS A 500 -29.52 -24.16 37.55
N ALA A 501 -28.56 -24.86 38.13
CA ALA A 501 -27.35 -24.24 38.65
C ALA A 501 -26.22 -24.18 37.63
N GLY A 502 -25.55 -23.04 37.56
CA GLY A 502 -24.36 -22.83 36.75
C GLY A 502 -23.42 -21.82 37.41
N PHE A 503 -22.29 -21.52 36.77
CA PHE A 503 -21.44 -20.40 37.15
C PHE A 503 -21.31 -19.42 35.98
N ALA A 504 -20.35 -18.49 36.05
CA ALA A 504 -20.23 -17.40 35.09
C ALA A 504 -20.18 -17.86 33.63
N GLU A 505 -19.53 -18.99 33.34
CA GLU A 505 -19.48 -19.59 32.00
C GLU A 505 -20.88 -19.85 31.42
N GLN A 506 -21.72 -20.60 32.13
CA GLN A 506 -23.06 -20.97 31.64
C GLN A 506 -23.99 -19.76 31.58
N HIS A 507 -23.90 -18.84 32.54
CA HIS A 507 -24.77 -17.65 32.55
C HIS A 507 -24.43 -16.68 31.42
N ALA A 508 -23.14 -16.40 31.19
CA ALA A 508 -22.69 -15.56 30.07
C ALA A 508 -23.05 -16.19 28.72
N SER A 509 -22.84 -17.50 28.58
CA SER A 509 -23.17 -18.25 27.36
C SER A 509 -24.68 -18.29 27.10
N ALA A 510 -25.50 -18.55 28.13
CA ALA A 510 -26.95 -18.55 28.01
C ALA A 510 -27.48 -17.18 27.61
N PHE A 511 -26.93 -16.10 28.20
CA PHE A 511 -27.28 -14.74 27.80
C PHE A 511 -26.98 -14.51 26.32
N ALA A 512 -25.74 -14.80 25.88
CA ALA A 512 -25.33 -14.56 24.51
C ALA A 512 -26.17 -15.36 23.51
N VAL A 513 -26.47 -16.63 23.80
CA VAL A 513 -27.36 -17.46 22.94
C VAL A 513 -28.78 -16.91 22.90
N LEU A 514 -29.36 -16.53 24.03
CA LEU A 514 -30.72 -15.97 24.06
C LEU A 514 -30.79 -14.61 23.35
N ALA A 515 -29.79 -13.76 23.52
CA ALA A 515 -29.69 -12.47 22.82
C ALA A 515 -29.56 -12.67 21.30
N ARG A 516 -28.69 -13.59 20.85
CA ARG A 516 -28.57 -13.95 19.43
C ARG A 516 -29.87 -14.54 18.86
N ALA A 517 -30.56 -15.39 19.63
CA ALA A 517 -31.85 -15.95 19.23
C ALA A 517 -32.96 -14.90 19.10
N ALA A 518 -32.83 -13.78 19.81
CA ALA A 518 -33.67 -12.58 19.65
C ALA A 518 -33.17 -11.61 18.57
N GLY A 519 -32.08 -11.93 17.86
CA GLY A 519 -31.54 -11.14 16.76
C GLY A 519 -30.51 -10.08 17.15
N PHE A 520 -30.03 -10.06 18.39
CA PHE A 520 -29.03 -9.10 18.85
C PHE A 520 -27.59 -9.57 18.58
N PRO A 521 -26.69 -8.70 18.10
CA PRO A 521 -25.28 -9.04 17.92
C PRO A 521 -24.58 -9.17 19.28
N ALA A 522 -24.40 -10.41 19.74
CA ALA A 522 -23.90 -10.71 21.07
C ALA A 522 -22.65 -11.61 21.04
N ARG A 523 -21.79 -11.50 22.05
CA ARG A 523 -20.58 -12.33 22.21
C ARG A 523 -20.28 -12.59 23.69
N VAL A 524 -19.43 -13.57 23.97
CA VAL A 524 -18.99 -13.90 25.34
C VAL A 524 -17.62 -13.29 25.58
N ALA A 525 -17.49 -12.41 26.56
CA ALA A 525 -16.21 -11.85 26.98
C ALA A 525 -15.69 -12.55 28.24
N VAL A 526 -14.38 -12.71 28.31
CA VAL A 526 -13.69 -13.37 29.43
C VAL A 526 -12.56 -12.47 29.91
N GLY A 527 -12.37 -12.43 31.22
CA GLY A 527 -11.32 -11.67 31.84
C GLY A 527 -11.51 -11.61 33.35
N TYR A 528 -11.50 -10.40 33.89
CA TYR A 528 -11.47 -10.16 35.32
C TYR A 528 -12.39 -9.02 35.70
N ARG A 529 -13.09 -9.18 36.83
CA ARG A 529 -13.89 -8.09 37.42
C ARG A 529 -13.06 -7.35 38.45
N LEU A 530 -13.05 -6.04 38.33
CA LEU A 530 -12.47 -5.16 39.33
C LEU A 530 -13.55 -4.82 40.37
N PRO A 531 -13.17 -4.63 41.64
CA PRO A 531 -14.01 -3.87 42.58
C PRO A 531 -14.36 -2.53 41.95
N ALA A 532 -15.55 -1.98 42.25
CA ALA A 532 -15.99 -0.70 41.70
C ALA A 532 -14.90 0.37 41.89
N ALA A 533 -14.22 0.72 40.80
CA ALA A 533 -12.95 1.42 40.89
C ALA A 533 -13.15 2.87 41.36
N ARG A 534 -12.46 3.23 42.44
CA ARG A 534 -11.97 4.59 42.68
C ARG A 534 -10.53 4.65 42.18
N ALA A 535 -10.04 5.85 41.83
CA ALA A 535 -8.65 6.06 41.43
C ALA A 535 -7.69 5.37 42.39
N GLY A 536 -6.65 4.71 41.86
CA GLY A 536 -5.72 3.93 42.69
C GLY A 536 -5.17 2.69 42.00
N VAL A 537 -4.53 1.85 42.81
CA VAL A 537 -3.86 0.61 42.39
C VAL A 537 -4.72 -0.58 42.82
N HIS A 538 -5.10 -1.42 41.85
CA HIS A 538 -5.95 -2.59 42.06
C HIS A 538 -5.17 -3.86 41.72
N THR A 539 -4.95 -4.73 42.69
CA THR A 539 -4.33 -6.05 42.46
C THR A 539 -5.39 -7.03 41.99
N VAL A 540 -5.18 -7.61 40.80
CA VAL A 540 -6.06 -8.62 40.20
C VAL A 540 -5.50 -10.01 40.43
N THR A 541 -6.37 -10.92 40.87
CA THR A 541 -6.02 -12.29 41.23
C THR A 541 -6.90 -13.30 40.50
N THR A 542 -6.57 -14.59 40.60
CA THR A 542 -7.36 -15.68 40.00
C THR A 542 -8.79 -15.77 40.53
N ARG A 543 -9.08 -15.23 41.73
CA ARG A 543 -10.45 -15.16 42.28
C ARG A 543 -11.35 -14.17 41.53
N ASP A 544 -10.73 -13.21 40.83
CA ASP A 544 -11.42 -12.12 40.15
C ASP A 544 -11.78 -12.51 38.70
N ALA A 545 -11.38 -13.73 38.28
CA ALA A 545 -11.67 -14.27 36.96
C ALA A 545 -13.19 -14.37 36.73
N HIS A 546 -13.66 -13.88 35.58
CA HIS A 546 -15.08 -13.80 35.28
C HIS A 546 -15.36 -13.93 33.78
N ALA A 547 -16.61 -14.27 33.46
CA ALA A 547 -17.15 -14.23 32.10
C ALA A 547 -18.46 -13.44 32.11
N TRP A 548 -18.66 -12.62 31.08
CA TRP A 548 -19.87 -11.82 30.89
C TRP A 548 -20.27 -11.83 29.41
N ALA A 549 -21.47 -11.35 29.11
CA ALA A 549 -21.91 -11.18 27.72
C ALA A 549 -21.76 -9.72 27.29
N GLU A 550 -21.45 -9.49 26.02
CA GLU A 550 -21.44 -8.15 25.43
C GLU A 550 -22.39 -8.12 24.23
N VAL A 551 -23.15 -7.04 24.10
CA VAL A 551 -24.05 -6.80 22.95
C VAL A 551 -23.68 -5.48 22.28
N HIS A 552 -23.64 -5.48 20.96
CA HIS A 552 -23.20 -4.33 20.20
C HIS A 552 -24.35 -3.36 19.88
N PHE A 553 -24.20 -2.10 20.31
CA PHE A 553 -25.15 -1.01 20.09
C PHE A 553 -24.56 0.07 19.19
N GLU A 554 -25.40 0.71 18.40
CA GLU A 554 -25.01 1.92 17.68
C GLU A 554 -24.60 3.00 18.68
N ARG A 555 -23.60 3.81 18.33
CA ARG A 555 -23.04 4.89 19.16
C ARG A 555 -22.28 4.44 20.42
N TYR A 556 -22.61 3.29 21.00
CA TYR A 556 -22.06 2.79 22.26
C TYR A 556 -21.11 1.60 22.10
N GLY A 557 -21.05 0.97 20.92
CA GLY A 557 -20.19 -0.19 20.66
C GLY A 557 -20.61 -1.40 21.50
N TRP A 558 -19.62 -2.20 21.93
CA TRP A 558 -19.84 -3.37 22.80
C TRP A 558 -20.21 -2.99 24.24
N VAL A 559 -21.45 -3.27 24.62
CA VAL A 559 -22.01 -2.99 25.95
C VAL A 559 -22.05 -4.28 26.78
N PRO A 560 -21.45 -4.30 27.98
CA PRO A 560 -21.45 -5.49 28.84
C PRO A 560 -22.79 -5.67 29.58
N PHE A 561 -23.23 -6.92 29.70
CA PHE A 561 -24.37 -7.37 30.50
C PHE A 561 -23.90 -8.40 31.54
N GLU A 562 -24.49 -8.36 32.74
CA GLU A 562 -24.06 -9.17 33.89
C GLU A 562 -25.10 -10.24 34.27
N PRO A 563 -25.12 -11.39 33.58
CA PRO A 563 -26.13 -12.41 33.85
C PRO A 563 -25.86 -13.18 35.15
N THR A 564 -24.72 -12.98 35.83
CA THR A 564 -24.48 -13.59 37.14
C THR A 564 -25.08 -12.75 38.26
N GLY A 565 -25.91 -13.37 39.10
CA GLY A 565 -26.66 -12.67 40.15
C GLY A 565 -25.80 -11.84 41.13
N PRO A 566 -26.43 -10.96 41.93
CA PRO A 566 -25.74 -9.97 42.78
C PRO A 566 -24.77 -10.55 43.83
N ALA A 567 -24.92 -11.83 44.22
CA ALA A 567 -24.03 -12.50 45.18
C ALA A 567 -22.56 -12.57 44.72
N VAL A 568 -22.30 -12.57 43.41
CA VAL A 568 -20.95 -12.55 42.84
C VAL A 568 -20.36 -11.13 42.87
N SER A 569 -21.18 -10.10 42.62
CA SER A 569 -20.76 -8.69 42.65
C SER A 569 -20.32 -8.21 44.05
N ALA A 570 -20.87 -8.80 45.13
CA ALA A 570 -20.48 -8.48 46.51
C ALA A 570 -19.24 -9.28 47.00
N ALA A 571 -18.98 -10.47 46.45
CA ALA A 571 -17.84 -11.29 46.86
C ALA A 571 -16.48 -10.70 46.42
N GLY A 572 -16.46 -9.93 45.33
CA GLY A 572 -15.29 -9.13 44.91
C GLY A 572 -15.08 -7.84 45.70
N SER A 573 -16.05 -7.41 46.53
CA SER A 573 -16.04 -6.10 47.19
C SER A 573 -15.50 -6.09 48.64
N ARG A 574 -15.06 -7.24 49.18
CA ARG A 574 -14.40 -7.25 50.49
C ARG A 574 -12.95 -6.79 50.34
N GLY A 575 -12.76 -5.48 50.56
CA GLY A 575 -11.45 -4.85 50.67
C GLY A 575 -10.62 -5.51 51.77
N HIS A 576 -9.35 -5.75 51.47
CA HIS A 576 -8.34 -5.99 52.48
C HIS A 576 -8.09 -4.64 53.18
N PRO A 577 -8.12 -4.55 54.52
CA PRO A 577 -7.65 -3.35 55.19
C PRO A 577 -6.15 -3.20 54.92
N ASP A 578 -5.74 -2.01 54.50
CA ASP A 578 -4.33 -1.63 54.45
C ASP A 578 -3.77 -1.69 55.88
N GLY A 579 -3.08 -2.79 56.17
CA GLY A 579 -2.28 -2.97 57.38
C GLY A 579 -0.87 -2.48 57.10
N GLU A 580 -0.61 -1.24 57.49
CA GLU A 580 0.71 -0.69 57.77
C GLU A 580 1.46 -1.67 58.69
N LEU A 581 2.47 -2.36 58.16
CA LEU A 581 3.37 -3.20 58.96
C LEU A 581 4.66 -2.42 59.22
N ASP A 582 4.65 -1.76 60.37
CA ASP A 582 5.83 -1.31 61.08
C ASP A 582 6.85 -2.45 61.21
N GLY A 583 8.12 -2.08 61.09
CA GLY A 583 9.24 -3.00 61.10
C GLY A 583 9.43 -3.69 62.45
N SER A 584 9.64 -5.01 62.41
CA SER A 584 10.53 -5.66 63.36
C SER A 584 11.17 -6.92 62.77
N ALA A 585 12.47 -6.99 62.98
CA ALA A 585 13.47 -7.90 62.46
C ALA A 585 13.13 -9.41 62.44
N LEU A 586 13.30 -10.02 61.26
CA LEU A 586 13.77 -11.41 61.11
C LEU A 586 14.78 -11.44 59.96
N GLY A 587 16.01 -11.86 60.25
CA GLY A 587 17.19 -11.73 59.38
C GLY A 587 17.13 -12.52 58.06
N PRO A 588 18.07 -12.24 57.14
CA PRO A 588 18.04 -12.81 55.79
C PRO A 588 18.43 -14.30 55.82
N ARG A 589 17.49 -15.20 55.52
CA ARG A 589 17.83 -16.55 55.06
C ARG A 589 18.17 -16.48 53.57
N ARG A 590 19.44 -16.77 53.27
CA ARG A 590 19.99 -17.01 51.93
C ARG A 590 19.20 -18.15 51.26
N PRO A 591 18.74 -18.01 50.01
CA PRO A 591 18.12 -19.12 49.30
C PRO A 591 19.16 -20.22 49.06
N GLU A 592 18.83 -21.44 49.44
CA GLU A 592 19.58 -22.64 49.08
C GLU A 592 19.35 -22.90 47.56
N PRO A 593 20.39 -23.26 46.79
CA PRO A 593 20.22 -23.56 45.37
C PRO A 593 19.40 -24.86 45.21
N PRO A 594 18.47 -24.94 44.24
CA PRO A 594 17.78 -26.18 43.94
C PRO A 594 18.77 -27.26 43.46
N PRO A 595 18.52 -28.55 43.76
CA PRO A 595 19.39 -29.63 43.32
C PRO A 595 19.40 -29.69 41.78
N ALA A 596 20.60 -29.88 41.22
CA ALA A 596 20.85 -29.93 39.79
C ALA A 596 19.92 -30.94 39.11
N ALA A 597 19.08 -30.44 38.20
CA ALA A 597 18.34 -31.27 37.26
C ALA A 597 19.35 -31.99 36.34
N ARG A 598 19.25 -33.31 36.25
CA ARG A 598 19.98 -34.10 35.26
C ARG A 598 19.60 -33.60 33.85
N PRO A 599 20.55 -33.50 32.91
CA PRO A 599 20.24 -33.11 31.55
C PRO A 599 19.25 -34.13 30.96
N ARG A 600 18.07 -33.65 30.58
CA ARG A 600 17.20 -34.41 29.67
C ARG A 600 17.95 -34.49 28.32
N PRO A 601 17.99 -35.66 27.67
CA PRO A 601 18.49 -35.75 26.31
C PRO A 601 17.65 -34.81 25.43
N ASP A 602 18.34 -33.99 24.64
CA ASP A 602 17.71 -33.09 23.70
C ASP A 602 16.77 -33.88 22.76
N PRO A 603 15.55 -33.38 22.48
CA PRO A 603 14.78 -33.93 21.38
C PRO A 603 15.62 -33.82 20.10
N PRO A 604 15.56 -34.82 19.20
CA PRO A 604 16.31 -34.78 17.96
C PRO A 604 15.99 -33.47 17.22
N PRO A 605 16.98 -32.83 16.59
CA PRO A 605 16.74 -31.60 15.86
C PRO A 605 15.60 -31.87 14.88
N ALA A 606 14.56 -31.04 14.96
CA ALA A 606 13.53 -30.98 13.93
C ALA A 606 14.25 -30.91 12.57
N PRO A 607 13.79 -31.69 11.57
CA PRO A 607 14.46 -31.69 10.27
C PRO A 607 14.62 -30.24 9.84
N ALA A 608 15.87 -29.85 9.58
CA ALA A 608 16.21 -28.53 9.08
C ALA A 608 15.22 -28.22 7.96
N ASP A 609 14.42 -27.18 8.19
CA ASP A 609 13.45 -26.68 7.24
C ASP A 609 14.25 -26.47 5.96
N ARG A 610 13.98 -27.33 4.97
CA ARG A 610 14.66 -27.27 3.69
C ARG A 610 14.35 -25.87 3.22
N SER A 611 15.37 -25.02 3.17
CA SER A 611 15.32 -23.70 2.57
C SER A 611 14.38 -23.78 1.38
N ALA A 612 13.20 -23.17 1.55
CA ALA A 612 12.16 -23.19 0.54
C ALA A 612 12.82 -22.72 -0.74
N GLY A 613 13.02 -23.65 -1.68
CA GLY A 613 13.39 -23.30 -3.04
C GLY A 613 12.40 -22.25 -3.53
N PRO A 614 12.81 -21.36 -4.45
CA PRO A 614 11.95 -20.28 -4.93
C PRO A 614 10.56 -20.84 -5.21
N SER A 615 9.55 -20.34 -4.48
CA SER A 615 8.19 -20.85 -4.57
C SER A 615 7.75 -20.89 -6.03
N TRP A 616 6.95 -21.89 -6.41
CA TRP A 616 6.48 -22.08 -7.79
C TRP A 616 5.84 -20.82 -8.40
N GLU A 617 5.38 -19.90 -7.55
CA GLU A 617 4.92 -18.55 -7.90
C GLU A 617 6.04 -17.68 -8.51
N TRP A 618 7.26 -17.69 -7.97
CA TRP A 618 8.42 -17.02 -8.58
C TRP A 618 8.79 -17.64 -9.94
N LEU A 619 8.58 -18.95 -10.11
CA LEU A 619 8.73 -19.61 -11.40
C LEU A 619 7.65 -19.16 -12.40
N LEU A 620 6.40 -18.96 -11.96
CA LEU A 620 5.32 -18.40 -12.78
C LEU A 620 5.56 -16.93 -13.15
N TRP A 621 5.96 -16.09 -12.20
CA TRP A 621 6.31 -14.69 -12.47
C TRP A 621 7.53 -14.59 -13.38
N GLY A 622 8.54 -15.45 -13.19
CA GLY A 622 9.68 -15.58 -14.10
C GLY A 622 9.24 -16.02 -15.50
N ALA A 623 8.30 -16.96 -15.61
CA ALA A 623 7.76 -17.46 -16.87
C ALA A 623 6.95 -16.41 -17.64
N VAL A 624 6.40 -15.38 -16.98
CA VAL A 624 5.66 -14.29 -17.63
C VAL A 624 6.55 -13.07 -17.89
N LEU A 625 7.39 -12.69 -16.92
CA LEU A 625 8.20 -11.47 -16.99
C LEU A 625 9.39 -11.58 -17.95
N LEU A 626 10.05 -12.73 -18.04
CA LEU A 626 11.15 -12.93 -18.98
C LEU A 626 10.73 -12.83 -20.46
N PRO A 627 9.64 -13.48 -20.91
CA PRO A 627 9.16 -13.30 -22.29
C PRO A 627 8.59 -11.90 -22.52
N ALA A 628 7.95 -11.27 -21.53
CA ALA A 628 7.50 -9.87 -21.64
C ALA A 628 8.68 -8.89 -21.81
N LEU A 629 9.77 -9.10 -21.06
CA LEU A 629 11.01 -8.34 -21.20
C LEU A 629 11.66 -8.60 -22.56
N GLY A 630 11.70 -9.86 -23.01
CA GLY A 630 12.18 -10.23 -24.35
C GLY A 630 11.40 -9.56 -25.48
N LEU A 631 10.07 -9.52 -25.36
CA LEU A 631 9.18 -8.82 -26.30
C LEU A 631 9.41 -7.30 -26.29
N LEU A 632 9.58 -6.69 -25.12
CA LEU A 632 9.90 -5.26 -24.98
C LEU A 632 11.24 -4.91 -25.60
N VAL A 633 12.29 -5.71 -25.34
CA VAL A 633 13.61 -5.53 -25.95
C VAL A 633 13.50 -5.70 -27.47
N GLY A 634 12.80 -6.73 -27.96
CA GLY A 634 12.58 -6.94 -29.39
C GLY A 634 11.83 -5.79 -30.06
N ALA A 635 10.73 -5.32 -29.46
CA ALA A 635 9.95 -4.19 -29.94
C ALA A 635 10.78 -2.89 -29.96
N SER A 636 11.64 -2.67 -28.96
CA SER A 636 12.52 -1.50 -28.91
C SER A 636 13.54 -1.48 -30.05
N ILE A 637 14.10 -2.65 -30.40
CA ILE A 637 15.05 -2.82 -31.52
C ILE A 637 14.34 -2.55 -32.86
N VAL A 638 13.16 -3.13 -33.06
CA VAL A 638 12.34 -2.90 -34.27
C VAL A 638 11.98 -1.41 -34.39
N LEU A 639 11.55 -0.77 -33.30
CA LEU A 639 11.21 0.66 -33.29
C LEU A 639 12.42 1.54 -33.61
N ALA A 640 13.61 1.21 -33.09
CA ALA A 640 14.85 1.90 -33.40
C ALA A 640 15.23 1.78 -34.89
N LYS A 641 15.12 0.57 -35.48
CA LYS A 641 15.33 0.35 -36.91
C LYS A 641 14.34 1.14 -37.77
N VAL A 642 13.04 1.12 -37.42
CA VAL A 642 12.00 1.89 -38.13
C VAL A 642 12.27 3.39 -38.06
N ARG A 643 12.67 3.92 -36.89
CA ARG A 643 13.04 5.33 -36.74
C ARG A 643 14.26 5.69 -37.58
N ARG A 644 15.29 4.85 -37.60
CA ARG A 644 16.51 5.05 -38.42
C ARG A 644 16.18 5.06 -39.91
N ARG A 645 15.35 4.12 -40.37
CA ARG A 645 14.87 4.06 -41.77
C ARG A 645 14.07 5.30 -42.17
N ARG A 646 13.17 5.77 -41.30
CA ARG A 646 12.40 7.02 -41.54
C ARG A 646 13.33 8.22 -41.65
N ARG A 647 14.37 8.31 -40.82
CA ARG A 647 15.39 9.37 -40.90
C ARG A 647 16.19 9.31 -42.22
N ARG A 648 16.66 8.12 -42.61
CA ARG A 648 17.40 7.92 -43.88
C ARG A 648 16.57 8.27 -45.12
N ARG A 649 15.26 7.98 -45.11
CA ARG A 649 14.34 8.35 -46.20
C ARG A 649 14.07 9.85 -46.31
N GLY A 650 14.10 10.55 -45.19
CA GLY A 650 13.82 11.98 -45.07
C GLY A 650 15.08 12.84 -44.91
N ALA A 651 16.26 12.34 -45.28
CA ALA A 651 17.49 13.12 -45.29
C ALA A 651 17.40 14.28 -46.30
N THR A 652 18.07 15.39 -46.00
CA THR A 652 18.12 16.57 -46.88
C THR A 652 19.14 16.33 -48.01
N GLY A 653 18.71 16.42 -49.27
CA GLY A 653 19.52 16.18 -50.46
C GLY A 653 19.33 14.77 -51.05
N ASN A 654 19.37 14.67 -52.39
CA ASN A 654 19.10 13.40 -53.08
C ASN A 654 20.24 12.39 -52.91
N THR A 655 21.50 12.84 -52.85
CA THR A 655 22.67 12.02 -52.54
C THR A 655 22.53 11.30 -51.20
N ALA A 656 22.15 12.02 -50.13
CA ALA A 656 22.00 11.44 -48.80
C ALA A 656 20.86 10.40 -48.72
N ARG A 657 19.79 10.59 -49.52
CA ARG A 657 18.66 9.65 -49.60
C ARG A 657 19.02 8.39 -50.38
N THR A 658 19.84 8.50 -51.43
CA THR A 658 20.38 7.35 -52.18
C THR A 658 21.37 6.55 -51.33
N LEU A 659 22.30 7.21 -50.64
CA LEU A 659 23.21 6.56 -49.69
C LEU A 659 22.45 5.95 -48.50
N GLY A 660 21.36 6.57 -48.06
CA GLY A 660 20.46 6.03 -47.06
C GLY A 660 19.80 4.70 -47.48
N ALA A 661 19.51 4.52 -48.78
CA ALA A 661 19.01 3.25 -49.30
C ALA A 661 20.09 2.16 -49.33
N TRP A 662 21.32 2.53 -49.73
CA TRP A 662 22.48 1.63 -49.69
C TRP A 662 22.81 1.16 -48.27
N GLN A 663 22.87 2.07 -47.31
CA GLN A 663 23.10 1.73 -45.90
C GLN A 663 22.01 0.80 -45.33
N GLU A 664 20.76 0.95 -45.79
CA GLU A 664 19.68 0.04 -45.41
C GLU A 664 19.86 -1.34 -46.04
N ALA A 665 20.33 -1.43 -47.29
CA ALA A 665 20.65 -2.69 -47.95
C ALA A 665 21.80 -3.44 -47.26
N VAL A 666 22.88 -2.72 -46.89
CA VAL A 666 24.00 -3.27 -46.11
C VAL A 666 23.52 -3.78 -44.75
N ASP A 667 22.64 -3.06 -44.06
CA ASP A 667 22.03 -3.53 -42.80
C ASP A 667 21.28 -4.88 -43.00
N ARG A 668 20.61 -5.10 -44.15
CA ARG A 668 19.94 -6.38 -44.46
C ARG A 668 20.91 -7.50 -44.81
N LEU A 669 22.03 -7.18 -45.44
CA LEU A 669 23.09 -8.15 -45.75
C LEU A 669 23.83 -8.56 -44.46
N ALA A 670 24.06 -7.63 -43.54
CA ALA A 670 24.64 -7.89 -42.22
C ALA A 670 23.75 -8.80 -41.35
N GLU A 671 22.43 -8.62 -41.41
CA GLU A 671 21.44 -9.54 -40.80
C GLU A 671 21.55 -10.98 -41.35
N ARG A 672 22.14 -11.16 -42.53
CA ARG A 672 22.40 -12.48 -43.17
C ARG A 672 23.83 -12.99 -43.02
N GLY A 673 24.63 -12.33 -42.18
CA GLY A 673 25.99 -12.78 -41.87
C GLY A 673 27.04 -12.37 -42.89
N VAL A 674 26.69 -11.53 -43.88
CA VAL A 674 27.69 -10.91 -44.76
C VAL A 674 28.43 -9.86 -43.94
N ARG A 675 29.68 -10.15 -43.56
CA ARG A 675 30.55 -9.20 -42.84
C ARG A 675 31.10 -8.19 -43.82
N GLU A 676 30.95 -6.91 -43.50
CA GLU A 676 31.55 -5.80 -44.25
C GLU A 676 32.85 -5.35 -43.57
N PRO A 677 34.02 -5.56 -44.18
CA PRO A 677 35.25 -4.86 -43.80
C PRO A 677 35.12 -3.38 -44.18
N VAL A 678 35.58 -2.48 -43.30
CA VAL A 678 35.48 -1.02 -43.45
C VAL A 678 36.15 -0.49 -44.74
N SER A 679 37.01 -1.29 -45.39
CA SER A 679 37.78 -0.92 -46.57
C SER A 679 37.08 -1.20 -47.91
N ARG A 680 35.90 -1.84 -47.94
CA ARG A 680 35.25 -2.23 -49.19
C ARG A 680 34.42 -1.11 -49.80
N THR A 681 34.51 -0.96 -51.12
CA THR A 681 33.61 -0.08 -51.90
C THR A 681 32.19 -0.68 -51.98
N ALA A 682 31.20 0.14 -52.37
CA ALA A 682 29.83 -0.33 -52.50
C ALA A 682 29.72 -1.52 -53.48
N VAL A 683 30.47 -1.46 -54.58
CA VAL A 683 30.53 -2.51 -55.61
C VAL A 683 31.16 -3.79 -55.04
N GLU A 684 32.31 -3.69 -54.35
CA GLU A 684 32.96 -4.84 -53.71
C GLU A 684 32.08 -5.51 -52.64
N THR A 685 31.30 -4.73 -51.88
CA THR A 685 30.36 -5.26 -50.89
C THR A 685 29.20 -5.99 -51.57
N ALA A 686 28.70 -5.49 -52.70
CA ALA A 686 27.66 -6.17 -53.47
C ALA A 686 28.16 -7.46 -54.14
N GLU A 687 29.39 -7.47 -54.67
CA GLU A 687 30.03 -8.66 -55.24
C GLU A 687 30.31 -9.74 -54.17
N ALA A 688 30.83 -9.35 -53.02
CA ALA A 688 31.02 -10.26 -51.89
C ALA A 688 29.69 -10.85 -51.41
N ALA A 689 28.62 -10.05 -51.41
CA ALA A 689 27.29 -10.51 -51.06
C ALA A 689 26.67 -11.43 -52.14
N ARG A 690 26.95 -11.16 -53.42
CA ARG A 690 26.56 -12.03 -54.56
C ARG A 690 27.25 -13.39 -54.47
N ALA A 691 28.54 -13.43 -54.11
CA ALA A 691 29.28 -14.67 -53.89
C ALA A 691 28.71 -15.49 -52.71
N ALA A 692 28.24 -14.83 -51.65
CA ALA A 692 27.71 -15.49 -50.47
C ALA A 692 26.23 -15.93 -50.57
N LEU A 693 25.39 -15.17 -51.29
CA LEU A 693 23.92 -15.32 -51.27
C LEU A 693 23.29 -15.53 -52.66
N GLY A 694 24.12 -15.57 -53.72
CA GLY A 694 23.72 -15.83 -55.11
C GLY A 694 22.80 -14.77 -55.72
N ALA A 695 21.96 -15.19 -56.67
CA ALA A 695 21.05 -14.32 -57.46
C ALA A 695 20.01 -13.54 -56.63
N ARG A 696 19.90 -13.80 -55.32
CA ARG A 696 19.01 -13.06 -54.40
C ARG A 696 19.48 -11.63 -54.14
N VAL A 697 20.76 -11.34 -54.41
CA VAL A 697 21.41 -10.06 -54.12
C VAL A 697 21.59 -9.19 -55.38
N GLU A 698 21.06 -9.61 -56.54
CA GLU A 698 21.13 -8.81 -57.78
C GLU A 698 20.66 -7.35 -57.61
N PRO A 699 19.56 -7.06 -56.88
CA PRO A 699 19.16 -5.67 -56.66
C PRO A 699 20.16 -4.85 -55.83
N ALA A 700 21.04 -5.48 -55.04
CA ALA A 700 22.10 -4.79 -54.32
C ALA A 700 23.27 -4.40 -55.22
N VAL A 701 23.53 -5.13 -56.30
CA VAL A 701 24.57 -4.79 -57.28
C VAL A 701 24.20 -3.52 -58.03
N GLU A 702 22.97 -3.44 -58.53
CA GLU A 702 22.44 -2.22 -59.18
C GLU A 702 22.37 -1.04 -58.18
N LEU A 703 22.02 -1.32 -56.92
CA LEU A 703 22.00 -0.28 -55.87
C LEU A 703 23.40 0.22 -55.51
N ALA A 704 24.42 -0.63 -55.59
CA ALA A 704 25.82 -0.26 -55.35
C ALA A 704 26.36 0.69 -56.43
N GLU A 705 25.98 0.47 -57.69
CA GLU A 705 26.32 1.37 -58.79
C GLU A 705 25.67 2.74 -58.60
N LEU A 706 24.38 2.78 -58.23
CA LEU A 706 23.69 4.04 -57.92
C LEU A 706 24.28 4.76 -56.70
N ALA A 707 24.72 4.02 -55.68
CA ALA A 707 25.38 4.59 -54.50
C ALA A 707 26.78 5.15 -54.84
N THR A 708 27.52 4.46 -55.71
CA THR A 708 28.83 4.89 -56.21
C THR A 708 28.67 6.13 -57.07
N ALA A 709 27.73 6.13 -58.01
CA ALA A 709 27.40 7.29 -58.81
C ALA A 709 26.98 8.48 -57.93
N ALA A 710 26.13 8.28 -56.93
CA ALA A 710 25.74 9.35 -56.00
C ALA A 710 26.91 9.90 -55.16
N THR A 711 27.97 9.11 -54.94
CA THR A 711 29.14 9.52 -54.14
C THR A 711 30.17 10.29 -54.97
N TYR A 712 30.36 9.91 -56.24
CA TYR A 712 31.44 10.44 -57.09
C TYR A 712 30.95 11.33 -58.24
N ALA A 713 29.65 11.41 -58.52
CA ALA A 713 29.13 12.29 -59.56
C ALA A 713 29.19 13.77 -59.12
N PRO A 714 29.53 14.68 -60.05
CA PRO A 714 29.61 16.12 -59.76
C PRO A 714 28.24 16.81 -59.63
N THR A 715 27.13 16.11 -59.89
CA THR A 715 25.76 16.64 -59.83
C THR A 715 24.89 15.77 -58.91
N GLU A 716 23.89 16.38 -58.26
CA GLU A 716 22.97 15.62 -57.40
C GLU A 716 22.15 14.59 -58.23
N PRO A 717 21.93 13.37 -57.70
CA PRO A 717 21.09 12.38 -58.34
C PRO A 717 19.67 12.91 -58.62
N ALA A 718 19.10 12.53 -59.76
CA ALA A 718 17.73 12.90 -60.07
C ALA A 718 16.75 12.23 -59.10
N ASP A 719 15.57 12.80 -58.91
CA ASP A 719 14.52 12.21 -58.08
C ASP A 719 14.10 10.79 -58.55
N GLY A 720 14.32 10.50 -59.84
CA GLY A 720 14.15 9.16 -60.42
C GLY A 720 15.10 8.14 -59.83
N ASP A 721 16.36 8.50 -59.64
CA ASP A 721 17.42 7.62 -59.11
C ASP A 721 17.19 7.31 -57.63
N VAL A 722 16.72 8.29 -56.86
CA VAL A 722 16.32 8.10 -55.45
C VAL A 722 15.15 7.12 -55.34
N ARG A 723 14.14 7.24 -56.21
CA ARG A 723 13.00 6.31 -56.26
C ARG A 723 13.45 4.92 -56.67
N ARG A 724 14.36 4.80 -57.65
CA ARG A 724 14.94 3.53 -58.09
C ARG A 724 15.73 2.87 -56.96
N ALA A 725 16.58 3.61 -56.26
CA ALA A 725 17.38 3.12 -55.14
C ALA A 725 16.52 2.54 -54.00
N TRP A 726 15.46 3.24 -53.59
CA TRP A 726 14.52 2.72 -52.58
C TRP A 726 13.60 1.61 -53.10
N GLY A 727 13.43 1.52 -54.43
CA GLY A 727 12.79 0.38 -55.11
C GLY A 727 13.65 -0.88 -55.02
N LEU A 728 14.95 -0.75 -55.33
CA LEU A 728 15.94 -1.83 -55.26
C LEU A 728 16.16 -2.32 -53.82
N GLU A 729 16.21 -1.43 -52.81
CA GLU A 729 16.22 -1.83 -51.39
C GLU A 729 15.00 -2.68 -51.03
N ARG A 730 13.82 -2.27 -51.52
CA ARG A 730 12.56 -2.98 -51.26
C ARG A 730 12.57 -4.35 -51.92
N GLU A 731 13.03 -4.43 -53.15
CA GLU A 731 13.16 -5.67 -53.90
C GLU A 731 14.15 -6.62 -53.25
N LEU A 732 15.34 -6.14 -52.89
CA LEU A 732 16.34 -6.87 -52.12
C LEU A 732 15.73 -7.42 -50.82
N ARG A 733 15.02 -6.58 -50.08
CA ARG A 733 14.36 -6.99 -48.84
C ARG A 733 13.31 -8.08 -49.06
N MET A 734 12.51 -8.01 -50.13
CA MET A 734 11.52 -9.05 -50.45
C MET A 734 12.18 -10.37 -50.90
N ARG A 735 13.28 -10.29 -51.67
CA ARG A 735 14.05 -11.47 -52.09
C ARG A 735 14.79 -12.13 -50.93
N LEU A 736 15.29 -11.34 -49.97
CA LEU A 736 15.90 -11.86 -48.75
C LEU A 736 14.83 -12.40 -47.80
N TYR A 737 13.71 -11.69 -47.62
CA TYR A 737 12.65 -12.02 -46.67
C TYR A 737 11.32 -12.28 -47.39
N PRO A 738 10.96 -13.56 -47.66
CA PRO A 738 9.68 -13.89 -48.27
C PRO A 738 8.51 -13.45 -47.37
N PRO A 739 7.31 -13.19 -47.95
CA PRO A 739 6.17 -12.59 -47.25
C PRO A 739 5.52 -13.49 -46.17
N ARG A 740 5.95 -14.75 -46.02
CA ARG A 740 5.46 -15.64 -44.96
C ARG A 740 6.27 -15.42 -43.67
N PRO A 741 5.62 -15.20 -42.50
CA PRO A 741 6.31 -15.01 -41.24
C PRO A 741 7.03 -16.30 -40.85
N SER A 742 8.36 -16.31 -41.01
CA SER A 742 9.23 -17.39 -40.56
C SER A 742 9.96 -16.98 -39.29
N LEU A 743 10.35 -17.95 -38.45
CA LEU A 743 11.14 -17.69 -37.24
C LEU A 743 12.41 -16.87 -37.55
N ARG A 744 13.01 -17.10 -38.72
CA ARG A 744 14.18 -16.37 -39.23
C ARG A 744 13.90 -14.90 -39.53
N TRP A 745 12.69 -14.56 -39.97
CA TRP A 745 12.27 -13.16 -40.15
C TRP A 745 12.12 -12.43 -38.82
N LEU A 746 11.50 -13.09 -37.83
CA LEU A 746 11.35 -12.55 -36.47
C LEU A 746 12.72 -12.32 -35.80
N LEU A 747 13.63 -13.31 -35.90
CA LEU A 747 14.98 -13.20 -35.37
C LEU A 747 15.79 -12.08 -36.06
N ALA A 748 15.67 -11.92 -37.37
CA ALA A 748 16.32 -10.82 -38.10
C ALA A 748 15.74 -9.44 -37.74
N ALA A 749 14.43 -9.34 -37.52
CA ALA A 749 13.78 -8.11 -37.10
C ALA A 749 14.33 -7.62 -35.75
N VAL A 750 14.61 -8.56 -34.83
CA VAL A 750 15.13 -8.32 -33.48
C VAL A 750 16.67 -8.31 -33.40
N ASP A 751 17.38 -8.55 -34.51
CA ASP A 751 18.85 -8.53 -34.50
C ASP A 751 19.39 -7.11 -34.20
N PRO A 752 20.16 -6.90 -33.12
CA PRO A 752 20.71 -5.58 -32.78
C PRO A 752 21.94 -5.19 -33.60
N ARG A 753 22.55 -6.10 -34.38
CA ARG A 753 23.80 -5.83 -35.14
C ARG A 753 23.74 -4.57 -36.01
N PRO A 754 22.65 -4.29 -36.75
CA PRO A 754 22.55 -3.06 -37.54
C PRO A 754 22.58 -1.77 -36.71
N LEU A 755 22.16 -1.82 -35.44
CA LEU A 755 22.11 -0.67 -34.55
C LEU A 755 23.42 -0.43 -33.79
N ARG A 756 24.37 -1.37 -33.84
CA ARG A 756 25.70 -1.15 -33.28
C ARG A 756 26.41 -0.10 -34.14
N PRO A 757 26.94 0.98 -33.56
CA PRO A 757 27.76 1.91 -34.31
C PRO A 757 29.05 1.18 -34.73
N GLY A 758 29.08 0.67 -35.95
CA GLY A 758 30.33 0.57 -36.69
C GLY A 758 30.88 1.98 -36.83
N ARG A 759 32.19 2.17 -36.69
CA ARG A 759 32.91 3.45 -36.83
C ARG A 759 32.81 4.01 -38.27
N HIS A 760 31.61 4.27 -38.76
CA HIS A 760 31.32 4.84 -40.08
C HIS A 760 31.10 6.36 -40.05
N THR A 761 31.30 7.01 -38.90
CA THR A 761 31.19 8.47 -38.76
C THR A 761 32.56 9.12 -38.58
N ALA A 762 33.46 8.91 -39.54
CA ALA A 762 34.73 9.66 -39.61
C ALA A 762 34.90 10.48 -40.91
N GLY A 763 34.05 10.29 -41.93
CA GLY A 763 34.16 11.03 -43.21
C GLY A 763 33.44 12.38 -43.28
N GLU A 764 32.48 12.67 -42.40
CA GLU A 764 31.58 13.84 -42.51
C GLU A 764 32.11 15.14 -41.85
N ARG A 765 33.39 15.22 -41.46
CA ARG A 765 33.99 16.45 -40.88
C ARG A 765 35.20 17.01 -41.65
N GLY A 766 35.46 16.53 -42.85
CA GLY A 766 36.52 17.07 -43.71
C GLY A 766 35.95 17.99 -44.79
N ASN A 767 36.25 19.28 -44.66
CA ASN A 767 36.35 20.25 -45.76
C ASN A 767 35.09 21.02 -46.24
N VAL A 768 34.75 22.08 -45.49
CA VAL A 768 34.39 23.37 -46.09
C VAL A 768 35.33 24.41 -45.49
N GLY A 769 36.61 24.31 -45.87
CA GLY A 769 37.61 25.35 -45.65
C GLY A 769 37.77 26.14 -46.94
N THR A 770 37.22 27.35 -46.96
CA THR A 770 37.59 28.41 -47.89
C THR A 770 39.11 28.53 -47.98
N THR A 771 39.67 28.33 -49.17
CA THR A 771 40.96 28.91 -49.54
C THR A 771 40.89 29.23 -51.03
N GLY A 772 40.71 30.52 -51.31
CA GLY A 772 40.96 31.06 -52.63
C GLY A 772 42.45 31.05 -52.90
N ILE A 773 42.80 30.82 -54.17
CA ILE A 773 44.03 31.31 -54.77
C ILE A 773 43.59 32.15 -55.97
N ARG A 774 43.62 33.47 -55.78
CA ARG A 774 44.66 34.27 -56.42
C ARG A 774 45.80 34.42 -55.44
#